data_AF-A0A1Y1XG33-F1
#
_entry.id   AF-A0A1Y1XG33-F1
#
_cell.length_a   1.000
_cell.length_b   1.000
_cell.length_c   1.000
_cell.angle_alpha   90.00
_cell.angle_beta   90.00
_cell.angle_gamma   90.00
#
_symmetry.space_group_name_H-M   'P 1'
#
loop_
_entity.id
_entity.type
_entity.pdbx_description
1 polymer ?
#
loop_
_entity_poly.entity_id
_entity_poly.type
_entity_poly.pdbx_seq_one_letter_code
_entity_poly.pdbx_strand_id
1 'polypeptide(L)'
;MKCINFNKIITSITIIIPLVISKSIIYDSEDSEPEDECFSLSHGYKCCETCNVVEKGKEGDWGIENHKWCGIKYSCYENIKCFSEPYFPCCKENKVVLVDEEGEWGIENKKWCGISSSNNTSTTNPDNKDKNEKGKNGKEKGEKSKDEDEKDKNGKGKNEKDKNEKEKDKDSINNKDEKDKNNKNISNKDEKDKQNKEQDEINKHDKDKNEKDKNGKEKDEKGKDEKDKNGKANDEKDKHDKEHNEKDKDNKDVKGKDKNEKDNKEQSEKDKDNKDVKGKNKNKKDNKEQSGKDKDNKDIKDKDKNEKDNKEQSGKDKENKDVKGKDKNEKDNKEQNGKDKDNKDIKDKDKNEKDKDSTSQNTIKTSLPKVNMKAWKYNAEDDVYWQVDIQYCENPPALNYETLGIFIPGKYVNATKNDKDDTYTCTINSSGVVGPYSVYNAPIVIPLNTKGYMSIPSPQNYVAEAKRYTKEGIIYVFTGFRGRYEGAPLGITDIKAAVRYLRYNDDILPGSAENIFTFGFGSGGALSVIMGTSGNSPLYDKYLKDIGAVEGVSDAIKGSMSWSPDASPDMANEAYEWNMGITRQDLDDFDKNLSDDLANAYAEYVNKIQLKDSNGKPLTLTKSDNGIYQSGSYYDYILKEIETSLNEFIEKITFPYIQQPTIIYFGNQENYGMDPLDDDKSTHGGPITIGDPVVYKSLEHYIYSLNMDSQWVTYDKETKKIHVDNLEGFVRRFKRASKNVAAFDDLEAMEEENVLFGYGNNLLIGSHFDRIMNKLLKDSKYSKYTKDSKYSKSFEEDLKKTDSLNTSIEDRVNMYNPLYYLNPYYKGYKSSDVAKHWRINAGITQTETPLTTEYNLKLALENYGHRTIDFDSVWNTDHIKSELSGNSTENFIKWINKCLKMK
;
A
#
# COMPACT_ATOMS: atom_id res chain seq x y z
N MET A 1 28.64 -15.08 -37.93
CA MET A 1 29.42 -14.50 -39.07
C MET A 1 30.67 -13.80 -38.53
N LYS A 2 31.63 -13.43 -39.39
CA LYS A 2 32.88 -12.78 -38.95
C LYS A 2 32.65 -11.29 -38.68
N CYS A 3 33.25 -10.77 -37.60
CA CYS A 3 33.41 -9.34 -37.43
C CYS A 3 34.50 -8.81 -38.37
N ILE A 4 34.36 -7.57 -38.84
CA ILE A 4 35.43 -6.81 -39.49
C ILE A 4 35.67 -5.55 -38.64
N ASN A 5 36.93 -5.23 -38.40
CA ASN A 5 37.39 -4.12 -37.59
C ASN A 5 38.28 -3.22 -38.45
N PHE A 6 38.06 -1.91 -38.44
CA PHE A 6 38.86 -0.96 -39.21
C PHE A 6 39.08 0.34 -38.44
N ASN A 7 40.34 0.61 -38.09
CA ASN A 7 40.80 1.96 -37.77
C ASN A 7 42.33 2.08 -38.00
N LYS A 8 42.75 3.09 -38.76
CA LYS A 8 44.13 3.57 -38.96
C LYS A 8 44.03 5.10 -39.15
N ILE A 9 44.50 5.98 -38.25
CA ILE A 9 45.84 6.19 -37.65
C ILE A 9 46.82 6.89 -38.63
N ILE A 10 47.62 7.84 -38.10
CA ILE A 10 48.64 8.72 -38.73
C ILE A 10 48.03 9.99 -39.39
N THR A 11 48.19 11.25 -38.95
CA THR A 11 49.04 11.97 -37.94
C THR A 11 50.33 12.64 -38.47
N SER A 12 50.31 13.99 -38.60
CA SER A 12 51.41 15.00 -38.54
C SER A 12 50.76 16.40 -38.64
N ILE A 13 51.00 17.48 -37.87
CA ILE A 13 52.18 18.05 -37.15
C ILE A 13 53.17 18.69 -38.17
N THR A 14 53.50 20.00 -38.17
CA THR A 14 54.10 20.84 -37.09
C THR A 14 54.01 22.39 -37.34
N ILE A 15 54.24 23.23 -36.31
CA ILE A 15 54.69 24.68 -36.29
C ILE A 15 53.73 25.76 -36.89
N ILE A 16 53.00 26.60 -36.12
CA ILE A 16 53.35 27.72 -35.18
C ILE A 16 53.69 29.10 -35.84
N ILE A 17 52.70 30.04 -35.84
CA ILE A 17 52.70 31.46 -35.35
C ILE A 17 53.73 32.49 -35.93
N PRO A 18 53.40 33.80 -36.20
CA PRO A 18 52.12 34.49 -36.53
C PRO A 18 52.23 35.58 -37.65
N LEU A 19 51.13 36.31 -37.96
CA LEU A 19 50.93 37.79 -37.82
C LEU A 19 49.81 38.31 -38.76
N VAL A 20 49.26 39.50 -38.46
CA VAL A 20 47.92 39.99 -38.84
C VAL A 20 47.97 41.07 -39.95
N ILE A 21 46.92 41.18 -40.80
CA ILE A 21 46.17 42.43 -41.19
C ILE A 21 45.55 42.41 -42.62
N SER A 22 44.22 42.58 -42.64
CA SER A 22 43.32 43.18 -43.67
C SER A 22 43.11 42.59 -45.09
N LYS A 23 41.81 42.41 -45.41
CA LYS A 23 41.07 42.74 -46.66
C LYS A 23 41.39 41.99 -47.99
N SER A 24 40.42 41.72 -48.88
CA SER A 24 38.94 41.64 -48.80
C SER A 24 38.32 41.30 -50.18
N ILE A 25 37.22 40.51 -50.23
CA ILE A 25 36.22 40.43 -51.34
C ILE A 25 36.81 39.73 -52.62
N ILE A 26 36.14 38.85 -53.40
CA ILE A 26 34.74 38.75 -53.90
C ILE A 26 34.13 37.32 -53.73
N TYR A 27 32.80 37.31 -53.52
CA TYR A 27 31.75 36.30 -53.77
C TYR A 27 32.01 35.11 -54.73
N ASP A 28 31.36 33.97 -54.44
CA ASP A 28 30.09 33.61 -55.12
C ASP A 28 29.12 32.86 -54.17
N SER A 29 27.86 32.66 -54.60
CA SER A 29 26.70 32.29 -53.75
C SER A 29 26.27 30.81 -53.80
N GLU A 30 25.66 30.31 -52.72
CA GLU A 30 24.39 29.53 -52.72
C GLU A 30 23.84 29.36 -51.28
N ASP A 31 22.63 28.80 -51.13
CA ASP A 31 21.76 28.92 -49.94
C ASP A 31 22.21 28.16 -48.66
N SER A 32 21.80 28.70 -47.51
CA SER A 32 21.66 27.97 -46.24
C SER A 32 20.51 28.57 -45.41
N GLU A 33 19.56 27.74 -45.00
CA GLU A 33 18.49 28.11 -44.05
C GLU A 33 19.08 28.47 -42.67
N PRO A 34 18.41 29.30 -41.85
CA PRO A 34 18.89 29.61 -40.50
C PRO A 34 18.87 28.36 -39.61
N GLU A 35 19.98 28.08 -38.93
CA GLU A 35 20.01 27.05 -37.88
C GLU A 35 19.10 27.47 -36.71
N ASP A 36 18.33 26.53 -36.16
CA ASP A 36 17.32 26.75 -35.12
C ASP A 36 17.98 27.08 -33.76
N GLU A 37 18.35 28.36 -33.58
CA GLU A 37 19.08 28.86 -32.41
C GLU A 37 18.32 28.58 -31.11
N CYS A 38 18.91 27.71 -30.29
CA CYS A 38 18.33 27.19 -29.07
C CYS A 38 19.21 27.58 -27.89
N PHE A 39 18.74 28.57 -27.12
CA PHE A 39 19.52 29.29 -26.10
C PHE A 39 20.21 28.39 -25.06
N SER A 40 19.57 27.28 -24.66
CA SER A 40 20.06 26.40 -23.58
C SER A 40 21.38 25.71 -23.90
N LEU A 41 21.74 25.59 -25.18
CA LEU A 41 23.03 25.04 -25.62
C LEU A 41 24.20 25.84 -25.06
N SER A 42 24.04 27.17 -24.95
CA SER A 42 25.04 28.06 -24.35
C SER A 42 25.23 27.84 -22.84
N HIS A 43 24.20 27.29 -22.17
CA HIS A 43 24.22 26.91 -20.75
C HIS A 43 24.58 25.43 -20.53
N GLY A 44 24.93 24.68 -21.58
CA GLY A 44 25.31 23.27 -21.51
C GLY A 44 24.15 22.28 -21.47
N TYR A 45 22.91 22.73 -21.68
CA TYR A 45 21.71 21.89 -21.73
C TYR A 45 21.24 21.68 -23.17
N LYS A 46 20.73 20.48 -23.48
CA LYS A 46 20.18 20.18 -24.81
C LYS A 46 18.94 21.01 -25.12
N CYS A 47 18.61 21.11 -26.40
CA CYS A 47 17.28 21.52 -26.83
C CYS A 47 16.25 20.42 -26.52
N CYS A 48 15.01 20.79 -26.29
CA CYS A 48 13.90 19.86 -26.22
C CYS A 48 13.53 19.42 -27.65
N GLU A 49 13.19 18.14 -27.83
CA GLU A 49 12.64 17.64 -29.10
C GLU A 49 11.13 17.94 -29.20
N THR A 50 10.48 18.30 -28.10
CA THR A 50 9.10 18.76 -28.00
C THR A 50 9.01 20.23 -27.55
N CYS A 51 7.89 20.89 -27.87
CA CYS A 51 7.63 22.28 -27.49
C CYS A 51 6.98 22.44 -26.10
N ASN A 52 7.04 21.41 -25.24
CA ASN A 52 6.39 21.39 -23.93
C ASN A 52 7.15 22.26 -22.91
N VAL A 53 6.82 23.55 -22.85
CA VAL A 53 7.34 24.47 -21.82
C VAL A 53 6.89 24.05 -20.42
N VAL A 54 7.83 24.00 -19.47
CA VAL A 54 7.58 23.83 -18.03
C VAL A 54 7.95 25.05 -17.19
N GLU A 55 8.93 25.88 -17.61
CA GLU A 55 9.35 27.09 -16.90
C GLU A 55 9.73 28.24 -17.86
N LYS A 56 9.40 29.49 -17.50
CA LYS A 56 9.73 30.69 -18.29
C LYS A 56 11.07 31.30 -17.90
N GLY A 57 12.05 31.23 -18.80
CA GLY A 57 13.34 31.89 -18.65
C GLY A 57 13.38 33.29 -19.27
N LYS A 58 14.38 34.09 -18.88
CA LYS A 58 14.61 35.43 -19.47
C LYS A 58 15.30 35.39 -20.84
N GLU A 59 15.87 34.25 -21.20
CA GLU A 59 16.66 34.01 -22.42
C GLU A 59 15.96 33.00 -23.36
N GLY A 60 14.79 32.51 -22.96
CA GLY A 60 13.99 31.46 -23.60
C GLY A 60 13.29 30.58 -22.55
N ASP A 61 12.19 29.92 -22.92
CA ASP A 61 11.49 29.00 -22.01
C ASP A 61 12.16 27.61 -21.99
N TRP A 62 12.01 26.91 -20.87
CA TRP A 62 12.61 25.59 -20.60
C TRP A 62 11.55 24.48 -20.61
N GLY A 63 11.95 23.28 -21.05
CA GLY A 63 11.21 22.02 -20.91
C GLY A 63 12.00 20.99 -20.11
N ILE A 64 11.41 19.82 -19.86
CA ILE A 64 12.08 18.66 -19.25
C ILE A 64 11.82 17.42 -20.10
N GLU A 65 12.89 16.75 -20.53
CA GLU A 65 12.82 15.51 -21.32
C GLU A 65 13.83 14.50 -20.76
N ASN A 66 13.44 13.22 -20.67
CA ASN A 66 14.28 12.15 -20.12
C ASN A 66 14.89 12.48 -18.73
N HIS A 67 14.08 13.11 -17.87
CA HIS A 67 14.47 13.61 -16.53
C HIS A 67 15.60 14.66 -16.54
N LYS A 68 15.74 15.44 -17.63
CA LYS A 68 16.75 16.49 -17.77
C LYS A 68 16.13 17.76 -18.32
N TRP A 69 16.59 18.89 -17.81
CA TRP A 69 16.28 20.21 -18.34
C TRP A 69 16.75 20.35 -19.80
N CYS A 70 15.93 21.00 -20.61
CA CYS A 70 16.22 21.33 -21.99
C CYS A 70 15.63 22.71 -22.37
N GLY A 71 16.21 23.39 -23.35
CA GLY A 71 15.68 24.64 -23.89
C GLY A 71 14.66 24.40 -24.99
N ILE A 72 13.56 25.13 -24.95
CA ILE A 72 12.55 25.09 -26.01
C ILE A 72 13.11 25.83 -27.24
N LYS A 73 13.10 25.17 -28.40
CA LYS A 73 13.64 25.67 -29.67
C LYS A 73 12.89 26.92 -30.15
N TYR A 74 13.54 27.81 -30.91
CA TYR A 74 12.88 29.03 -31.37
C TYR A 74 11.78 28.72 -32.41
N SER A 75 11.96 27.65 -33.19
CA SER A 75 10.94 27.07 -34.07
C SER A 75 9.60 26.75 -33.37
N CYS A 76 9.58 26.51 -32.06
CA CYS A 76 8.34 26.26 -31.30
C CYS A 76 7.42 27.49 -31.15
N TYR A 77 7.89 28.70 -31.47
CA TYR A 77 7.11 29.93 -31.39
C TYR A 77 6.67 30.44 -32.77
N GLU A 78 7.13 29.82 -33.86
CA GLU A 78 6.72 30.19 -35.21
C GLU A 78 5.41 29.50 -35.60
N ASN A 79 4.39 30.31 -35.95
CA ASN A 79 3.03 29.88 -36.33
C ASN A 79 2.12 29.41 -35.18
N ILE A 80 2.22 30.00 -33.99
CA ILE A 80 1.20 29.91 -32.92
C ILE A 80 -0.21 30.19 -33.51
N LYS A 81 -1.07 29.17 -33.53
CA LYS A 81 -2.42 29.21 -34.16
C LYS A 81 -3.57 29.39 -33.17
N CYS A 82 -3.29 29.22 -31.88
CA CYS A 82 -4.24 29.34 -30.78
C CYS A 82 -3.54 29.89 -29.54
N PHE A 83 -4.32 30.41 -28.60
CA PHE A 83 -3.84 31.01 -27.35
C PHE A 83 -3.10 30.02 -26.42
N SER A 84 -3.23 28.71 -26.65
CA SER A 84 -2.65 27.67 -25.80
C SER A 84 -1.21 27.29 -26.17
N GLU A 85 -0.78 27.56 -27.41
CA GLU A 85 0.55 27.20 -27.90
C GLU A 85 1.63 28.18 -27.37
N PRO A 86 2.88 27.72 -27.16
CA PRO A 86 3.38 26.35 -27.35
C PRO A 86 3.00 25.36 -26.23
N TYR A 87 2.51 25.85 -25.09
CA TYR A 87 2.26 25.06 -23.86
C TYR A 87 1.36 23.84 -24.09
N PHE A 88 0.32 24.00 -24.92
CA PHE A 88 -0.61 22.94 -25.33
C PHE A 88 -1.00 23.14 -26.80
N PRO A 89 -1.11 22.08 -27.60
CA PRO A 89 -1.42 22.18 -29.04
C PRO A 89 -2.80 22.80 -29.28
N CYS A 90 -3.05 23.32 -30.49
CA CYS A 90 -4.43 23.62 -30.88
C CYS A 90 -5.27 22.35 -31.04
N CYS A 91 -6.55 22.42 -30.65
CA CYS A 91 -7.50 21.36 -30.96
C CYS A 91 -7.78 21.33 -32.47
N LYS A 92 -7.94 20.11 -33.00
CA LYS A 92 -8.45 19.81 -34.35
C LYS A 92 -9.97 19.85 -34.38
N GLU A 93 -10.62 19.50 -33.27
CA GLU A 93 -12.07 19.61 -33.07
C GLU A 93 -12.42 20.77 -32.15
N ASN A 94 -13.43 21.58 -32.52
CA ASN A 94 -13.90 22.71 -31.70
C ASN A 94 -14.83 22.26 -30.55
N LYS A 95 -14.50 21.16 -29.87
CA LYS A 95 -15.31 20.61 -28.77
C LYS A 95 -14.89 21.26 -27.45
N VAL A 96 -15.52 22.38 -27.11
CA VAL A 96 -15.29 23.09 -25.84
C VAL A 96 -15.64 22.18 -24.65
N VAL A 97 -14.70 22.02 -23.73
CA VAL A 97 -14.85 21.25 -22.48
C VAL A 97 -14.69 22.10 -21.23
N LEU A 98 -13.87 23.15 -21.30
CA LEU A 98 -13.63 24.14 -20.24
C LEU A 98 -13.50 25.52 -20.88
N VAL A 99 -13.89 26.58 -20.15
CA VAL A 99 -13.64 27.98 -20.53
C VAL A 99 -13.10 28.70 -19.29
N ASP A 100 -12.01 29.45 -19.45
CA ASP A 100 -11.34 30.18 -18.38
C ASP A 100 -10.93 31.61 -18.82
N GLU A 101 -9.99 32.22 -18.11
CA GLU A 101 -9.49 33.57 -18.43
C GLU A 101 -8.51 33.59 -19.63
N GLU A 102 -8.01 32.43 -20.07
CA GLU A 102 -7.12 32.32 -21.23
C GLU A 102 -7.91 32.01 -22.52
N GLY A 103 -8.95 31.17 -22.45
CA GLY A 103 -9.84 30.94 -23.59
C GLY A 103 -10.74 29.70 -23.51
N GLU A 104 -11.15 29.20 -24.68
CA GLU A 104 -11.93 27.97 -24.84
C GLU A 104 -10.99 26.76 -24.98
N TRP A 105 -11.12 25.77 -24.11
CA TRP A 105 -10.27 24.58 -24.06
C TRP A 105 -11.00 23.32 -24.53
N GLY A 106 -10.26 22.42 -25.17
CA GLY A 106 -10.66 21.05 -25.49
C GLY A 106 -9.68 20.02 -24.91
N ILE A 107 -9.99 18.73 -25.11
CA ILE A 107 -9.08 17.61 -24.79
C ILE A 107 -9.06 16.64 -25.96
N GLU A 108 -7.88 16.34 -26.48
CA GLU A 108 -7.63 15.36 -27.55
C GLU A 108 -6.55 14.37 -27.12
N ASN A 109 -6.76 13.07 -27.36
CA ASN A 109 -5.81 12.01 -26.98
C ASN A 109 -5.36 12.06 -25.49
N LYS A 110 -6.28 12.44 -24.60
CA LYS A 110 -6.08 12.69 -23.16
C LYS A 110 -5.14 13.87 -22.82
N LYS A 111 -4.79 14.72 -23.77
CA LYS A 111 -4.01 15.95 -23.57
C LYS A 111 -4.90 17.18 -23.78
N TRP A 112 -4.70 18.21 -22.96
CA TRP A 112 -5.37 19.50 -23.13
C TRP A 112 -4.96 20.16 -24.45
N CYS A 113 -5.87 20.90 -25.06
CA CYS A 113 -5.64 21.67 -26.28
C CYS A 113 -6.46 22.97 -26.28
N GLY A 114 -5.98 24.03 -26.92
CA GLY A 114 -6.70 25.30 -27.06
C GLY A 114 -7.55 25.33 -28.33
N ILE A 115 -8.79 25.79 -28.23
CA ILE A 115 -9.68 25.94 -29.38
C ILE A 115 -9.44 27.32 -30.00
N SER A 116 -8.96 27.35 -31.25
CA SER A 116 -8.76 28.62 -31.95
C SER A 116 -10.09 29.17 -32.46
N SER A 117 -10.39 30.43 -32.15
CA SER A 117 -11.57 31.15 -32.63
C SER A 117 -11.66 31.22 -34.17
N SER A 118 -10.56 30.94 -34.87
CA SER A 118 -10.44 30.91 -36.33
C SER A 118 -11.13 29.70 -37.00
N ASN A 119 -11.39 28.61 -36.28
CA ASN A 119 -11.98 27.39 -36.85
C ASN A 119 -13.52 27.44 -37.05
N ASN A 120 -14.13 28.64 -37.07
CA ASN A 120 -15.55 28.83 -37.39
C ASN A 120 -15.81 28.71 -38.92
N THR A 121 -15.49 27.55 -39.51
CA THR A 121 -15.91 27.22 -40.88
C THR A 121 -17.41 26.96 -40.91
N SER A 122 -18.16 27.99 -41.31
CA SER A 122 -19.62 28.06 -41.30
C SER A 122 -20.32 26.86 -41.95
N THR A 123 -20.98 26.02 -41.14
CA THR A 123 -22.04 25.12 -41.59
C THR A 123 -23.33 25.93 -41.85
N THR A 124 -23.36 26.65 -42.96
CA THR A 124 -24.58 27.35 -43.42
C THR A 124 -25.67 26.33 -43.73
N ASN A 125 -26.64 26.18 -42.83
CA ASN A 125 -27.83 25.35 -43.06
C ASN A 125 -28.92 26.23 -43.70
N PRO A 126 -29.24 26.09 -45.00
CA PRO A 126 -29.90 27.14 -45.78
C PRO A 126 -31.43 27.01 -45.78
N ASP A 127 -32.07 26.96 -44.61
CA ASP A 127 -33.55 26.87 -44.54
C ASP A 127 -34.17 27.59 -43.32
N ASN A 128 -34.40 28.89 -43.45
CA ASN A 128 -35.74 29.46 -43.22
C ASN A 128 -35.86 30.86 -43.86
N LYS A 129 -36.98 31.13 -44.55
CA LYS A 129 -37.30 32.45 -45.10
C LYS A 129 -38.58 33.02 -44.51
N ASP A 130 -38.52 34.33 -44.26
CA ASP A 130 -39.65 35.25 -44.30
C ASP A 130 -40.93 34.88 -43.54
N LYS A 131 -41.02 35.34 -42.29
CA LYS A 131 -42.24 36.00 -41.82
C LYS A 131 -41.94 37.40 -41.26
N ASN A 132 -42.24 38.39 -42.08
CA ASN A 132 -42.30 39.80 -41.66
C ASN A 132 -43.53 40.04 -40.78
N GLU A 133 -43.42 40.89 -39.76
CA GLU A 133 -44.41 41.96 -39.56
C GLU A 133 -43.79 43.20 -38.89
N LYS A 134 -44.50 44.34 -38.88
CA LYS A 134 -43.88 45.68 -38.84
C LYS A 134 -44.42 46.62 -37.75
N GLY A 135 -43.51 47.41 -37.18
CA GLY A 135 -43.80 48.72 -36.57
C GLY A 135 -43.38 48.85 -35.10
N LYS A 136 -43.01 50.03 -34.59
CA LYS A 136 -42.91 51.38 -35.20
C LYS A 136 -41.69 52.15 -34.68
N ASN A 137 -41.26 53.17 -35.43
CA ASN A 137 -40.23 54.13 -34.99
C ASN A 137 -40.77 55.13 -33.95
N GLY A 138 -39.90 55.55 -33.04
CA GLY A 138 -40.00 56.78 -32.22
C GLY A 138 -38.60 57.37 -32.08
N LYS A 139 -38.43 58.70 -32.18
CA LYS A 139 -37.10 59.31 -32.41
C LYS A 139 -36.95 60.71 -31.79
N GLU A 140 -36.22 60.79 -30.68
CA GLU A 140 -35.70 62.01 -30.04
C GLU A 140 -34.20 61.74 -29.74
N LYS A 141 -33.19 62.60 -29.99
CA LYS A 141 -33.03 64.06 -29.79
C LYS A 141 -33.22 64.47 -28.32
N GLY A 142 -32.21 64.54 -27.45
CA GLY A 142 -30.75 64.43 -27.67
C GLY A 142 -30.07 65.81 -27.62
N GLU A 143 -29.10 65.97 -26.72
CA GLU A 143 -28.44 67.25 -26.40
C GLU A 143 -26.92 67.07 -26.17
N LYS A 144 -26.14 68.15 -26.16
CA LYS A 144 -24.66 68.12 -26.16
C LYS A 144 -24.04 69.14 -25.19
N SER A 145 -23.14 68.65 -24.35
CA SER A 145 -21.90 69.32 -23.88
C SER A 145 -20.88 68.18 -23.67
N LYS A 146 -19.64 68.19 -24.17
CA LYS A 146 -18.58 69.21 -24.14
C LYS A 146 -18.24 69.66 -22.72
N ASP A 147 -17.02 69.87 -22.28
CA ASP A 147 -15.62 69.63 -22.70
C ASP A 147 -14.90 70.59 -21.74
N GLU A 148 -13.80 70.21 -21.08
CA GLU A 148 -12.63 71.09 -20.88
C GLU A 148 -11.48 70.36 -20.15
N ASP A 149 -10.28 70.50 -20.71
CA ASP A 149 -8.98 70.11 -20.16
C ASP A 149 -8.27 71.33 -19.56
N GLU A 150 -7.45 71.15 -18.52
CA GLU A 150 -6.11 71.74 -18.29
C GLU A 150 -5.58 71.20 -16.92
N LYS A 151 -4.32 70.80 -16.66
CA LYS A 151 -2.97 71.37 -16.91
C LYS A 151 -2.75 72.70 -16.14
N ASP A 152 -1.59 73.02 -15.53
CA ASP A 152 -0.25 72.41 -15.61
C ASP A 152 0.70 72.84 -14.44
N LYS A 153 1.87 72.18 -14.34
CA LYS A 153 3.21 72.68 -13.85
C LYS A 153 3.51 73.13 -12.38
N ASN A 154 4.43 72.35 -11.77
CA ASN A 154 5.76 72.74 -11.18
C ASN A 154 5.95 73.59 -9.88
N GLY A 155 6.75 73.05 -8.94
CA GLY A 155 8.16 73.50 -8.81
C GLY A 155 8.87 73.63 -7.44
N LYS A 156 9.94 72.83 -7.21
CA LYS A 156 11.10 72.97 -6.26
C LYS A 156 10.82 72.88 -4.73
N GLY A 157 11.68 72.31 -3.87
CA GLY A 157 12.90 71.46 -4.05
C GLY A 157 14.10 71.84 -3.14
N LYS A 158 14.91 70.86 -2.65
CA LYS A 158 16.34 70.98 -2.23
C LYS A 158 16.94 69.68 -1.61
N ASN A 159 18.17 69.32 -2.04
CA ASN A 159 19.40 68.89 -1.30
C ASN A 159 19.35 67.78 -0.20
N GLU A 160 20.37 66.93 0.04
CA GLU A 160 21.73 66.72 -0.54
C GLU A 160 22.37 65.38 -0.08
N LYS A 161 23.23 64.75 -0.92
CA LYS A 161 24.44 63.93 -0.58
C LYS A 161 24.29 62.61 0.23
N ASP A 162 25.20 61.62 0.18
CA ASP A 162 26.38 61.35 -0.70
C ASP A 162 26.76 59.84 -0.69
N LYS A 163 27.24 59.32 -1.83
CA LYS A 163 28.24 58.23 -2.06
C LYS A 163 27.94 56.77 -1.61
N ASN A 164 28.45 55.67 -2.24
CA ASN A 164 29.67 55.31 -3.02
C ASN A 164 30.92 54.95 -2.16
N GLU A 165 31.87 54.04 -2.52
CA GLU A 165 32.06 52.98 -3.56
C GLU A 165 32.96 51.84 -2.95
N LYS A 166 33.15 50.57 -3.43
CA LYS A 166 32.43 49.64 -4.36
C LYS A 166 33.20 48.31 -4.68
N GLU A 167 34.48 48.19 -4.30
CA GLU A 167 35.43 47.11 -4.68
C GLU A 167 35.03 45.71 -4.14
N LYS A 168 35.18 44.56 -4.81
CA LYS A 168 35.83 44.11 -6.07
C LYS A 168 37.37 44.12 -6.14
N ASP A 169 37.97 42.96 -5.85
CA ASP A 169 39.18 42.30 -6.42
C ASP A 169 39.88 41.42 -5.34
N LYS A 170 40.65 40.35 -5.63
CA LYS A 170 40.80 39.48 -6.80
C LYS A 170 41.45 38.13 -6.39
N ASP A 171 41.38 37.17 -7.31
CA ASP A 171 42.23 35.99 -7.53
C ASP A 171 43.53 35.82 -6.71
N SER A 172 43.82 34.57 -6.29
CA SER A 172 45.03 33.87 -6.75
C SER A 172 45.06 32.37 -6.40
N ILE A 173 45.54 31.57 -7.34
CA ILE A 173 45.86 30.14 -7.21
C ILE A 173 47.26 30.00 -6.58
N ASN A 174 47.52 28.92 -5.82
CA ASN A 174 48.86 28.36 -5.75
C ASN A 174 48.85 26.85 -5.44
N ASN A 175 49.53 26.07 -6.30
CA ASN A 175 49.86 24.65 -6.06
C ASN A 175 51.33 24.52 -5.66
N LYS A 176 51.60 23.57 -4.76
CA LYS A 176 52.82 22.73 -4.67
C LYS A 176 52.53 21.62 -3.64
N ASP A 177 52.57 20.34 -4.01
CA ASP A 177 53.71 19.54 -4.47
C ASP A 177 54.82 19.40 -3.40
N GLU A 178 54.77 18.31 -2.64
CA GLU A 178 55.77 17.22 -2.56
C GLU A 178 55.35 16.22 -1.46
N LYS A 179 55.85 14.97 -1.38
CA LYS A 179 55.97 13.87 -2.36
C LYS A 179 56.41 12.61 -1.58
N ASP A 180 56.42 11.44 -2.24
CA ASP A 180 57.11 10.21 -1.81
C ASP A 180 56.57 9.48 -0.56
N LYS A 181 56.59 8.13 -0.46
CA LYS A 181 57.04 7.10 -1.42
C LYS A 181 56.37 5.73 -1.18
N ASN A 182 56.11 5.03 -2.29
CA ASN A 182 56.11 3.57 -2.48
C ASN A 182 55.38 2.64 -1.48
N ASN A 183 54.41 1.87 -1.99
CA ASN A 183 54.74 0.49 -2.39
C ASN A 183 54.02 0.11 -3.71
N LYS A 184 54.30 -1.07 -4.29
CA LYS A 184 54.03 -1.39 -5.70
C LYS A 184 53.50 -2.81 -5.92
N ASN A 185 52.63 -2.96 -6.93
CA ASN A 185 52.10 -4.23 -7.46
C ASN A 185 51.14 -4.96 -6.46
N ILE A 186 50.28 -5.92 -6.85
CA ILE A 186 50.15 -6.73 -8.09
C ILE A 186 48.70 -6.63 -8.64
N SER A 187 48.52 -6.91 -9.94
CA SER A 187 47.22 -6.96 -10.61
C SER A 187 46.52 -8.32 -10.50
N ASN A 188 45.31 -8.38 -9.95
CA ASN A 188 44.39 -9.50 -10.19
C ASN A 188 43.51 -9.19 -11.40
N LYS A 189 43.85 -9.75 -12.56
CA LYS A 189 42.96 -9.81 -13.75
C LYS A 189 42.51 -11.24 -14.07
N ASP A 190 43.00 -12.22 -13.30
CA ASP A 190 42.97 -13.64 -13.65
C ASP A 190 41.95 -14.48 -12.86
N GLU A 191 41.00 -13.83 -12.16
CA GLU A 191 39.94 -14.52 -11.39
C GLU A 191 38.62 -14.69 -12.15
N LYS A 192 38.38 -13.98 -13.26
CA LYS A 192 37.17 -14.18 -14.09
C LYS A 192 37.23 -15.43 -14.99
N ASP A 193 38.43 -15.94 -15.30
CA ASP A 193 38.60 -17.12 -16.16
C ASP A 193 38.62 -18.46 -15.40
N LYS A 194 38.42 -18.46 -14.07
CA LYS A 194 38.14 -19.69 -13.31
C LYS A 194 36.65 -20.00 -13.15
N GLN A 195 35.79 -18.98 -13.04
CA GLN A 195 34.35 -19.19 -12.80
C GLN A 195 33.63 -19.84 -13.99
N ASN A 196 34.16 -19.74 -15.21
CA ASN A 196 33.63 -20.38 -16.42
C ASN A 196 34.21 -21.79 -16.69
N LYS A 197 34.63 -22.54 -15.66
CA LYS A 197 35.05 -23.95 -15.83
C LYS A 197 34.44 -24.97 -14.86
N GLU A 198 33.96 -24.57 -13.69
CA GLU A 198 33.30 -25.51 -12.77
C GLU A 198 31.81 -25.69 -13.07
N GLN A 199 31.16 -24.71 -13.72
CA GLN A 199 29.75 -24.80 -14.12
C GLN A 199 29.48 -25.80 -15.28
N ASP A 200 30.51 -26.12 -16.08
CA ASP A 200 30.40 -27.01 -17.26
C ASP A 200 30.71 -28.49 -16.94
N GLU A 201 31.27 -28.81 -15.77
CA GLU A 201 31.49 -30.20 -15.34
C GLU A 201 30.35 -30.75 -14.47
N ILE A 202 29.63 -29.89 -13.71
CA ILE A 202 28.42 -30.29 -12.97
C ILE A 202 27.30 -30.70 -13.95
N ASN A 203 27.11 -29.96 -15.05
CA ASN A 203 26.07 -30.22 -16.06
C ASN A 203 26.27 -31.50 -16.91
N LYS A 204 27.21 -32.38 -16.55
CA LYS A 204 27.43 -33.67 -17.22
C LYS A 204 27.14 -34.90 -16.36
N HIS A 205 26.95 -34.79 -15.04
CA HIS A 205 26.95 -35.98 -14.20
C HIS A 205 25.58 -36.69 -14.03
N ASP A 206 24.46 -36.04 -14.38
CA ASP A 206 23.09 -36.56 -14.23
C ASP A 206 22.44 -37.06 -15.55
N LYS A 207 23.24 -37.67 -16.44
CA LYS A 207 22.70 -38.48 -17.56
C LYS A 207 23.11 -39.96 -17.55
N ASP A 208 24.18 -40.33 -16.86
CA ASP A 208 24.71 -41.70 -16.85
C ASP A 208 24.31 -42.51 -15.60
N LYS A 209 23.02 -42.50 -15.25
CA LYS A 209 22.44 -43.32 -14.15
C LYS A 209 21.13 -44.06 -14.49
N ASN A 210 20.73 -44.09 -15.76
CA ASN A 210 19.50 -44.78 -16.21
C ASN A 210 19.78 -45.95 -17.17
N GLU A 211 20.78 -46.78 -16.86
CA GLU A 211 20.91 -48.13 -17.42
C GLU A 211 21.60 -49.08 -16.42
N LYS A 212 21.12 -50.33 -16.32
CA LYS A 212 21.49 -51.37 -15.31
C LYS A 212 21.07 -50.99 -13.88
N ASP A 213 20.07 -51.59 -13.24
CA ASP A 213 19.75 -53.02 -13.18
C ASP A 213 18.28 -53.31 -12.85
N LYS A 214 17.67 -54.24 -13.60
CA LYS A 214 16.54 -55.09 -13.18
C LYS A 214 16.29 -56.17 -14.22
N ASN A 215 16.88 -57.35 -14.03
CA ASN A 215 16.66 -58.48 -14.93
C ASN A 215 16.66 -59.82 -14.19
N GLY A 216 15.52 -60.53 -14.22
CA GLY A 216 15.43 -61.98 -13.98
C GLY A 216 15.27 -62.50 -12.55
N LYS A 217 14.02 -62.71 -12.11
CA LYS A 217 13.39 -64.01 -11.69
C LYS A 217 12.04 -63.73 -10.97
N GLU A 218 10.90 -64.32 -11.36
CA GLU A 218 10.51 -65.75 -11.35
C GLU A 218 10.49 -66.35 -9.93
N LYS A 219 9.42 -66.99 -9.41
CA LYS A 219 8.10 -67.46 -9.94
C LYS A 219 7.07 -67.39 -8.76
N ASP A 220 5.78 -67.76 -8.79
CA ASP A 220 5.01 -68.84 -9.46
C ASP A 220 3.52 -68.47 -9.71
N GLU A 221 2.90 -69.16 -10.68
CA GLU A 221 1.52 -69.73 -10.77
C GLU A 221 0.29 -69.07 -10.05
N LYS A 222 -0.97 -69.08 -10.55
CA LYS A 222 -1.73 -69.59 -11.72
C LYS A 222 -3.09 -68.83 -11.71
N GLY A 223 -3.82 -68.51 -12.78
CA GLY A 223 -3.68 -68.67 -14.24
C GLY A 223 -5.07 -68.51 -14.92
N LYS A 224 -5.13 -68.54 -16.27
CA LYS A 224 -6.34 -68.60 -17.15
C LYS A 224 -7.22 -67.33 -17.27
N ASP A 225 -7.82 -67.00 -18.42
CA ASP A 225 -7.68 -67.47 -19.83
C ASP A 225 -7.95 -66.28 -20.79
N GLU A 226 -7.49 -66.41 -22.04
CA GLU A 226 -7.85 -65.77 -23.35
C GLU A 226 -8.86 -64.57 -23.41
N LYS A 227 -8.74 -63.58 -24.34
CA LYS A 227 -8.33 -63.68 -25.76
C LYS A 227 -7.93 -62.34 -26.45
N ASP A 228 -6.94 -62.45 -27.33
CA ASP A 228 -6.67 -61.75 -28.62
C ASP A 228 -7.76 -60.87 -29.30
N LYS A 229 -7.46 -59.90 -30.20
CA LYS A 229 -6.22 -59.19 -30.66
C LYS A 229 -6.64 -58.07 -31.66
N ASN A 230 -5.80 -57.03 -31.81
CA ASN A 230 -5.63 -56.12 -32.98
C ASN A 230 -6.85 -55.38 -33.62
N GLY A 231 -6.72 -54.16 -34.16
CA GLY A 231 -5.61 -53.20 -34.12
C GLY A 231 -5.40 -52.41 -35.43
N LYS A 232 -5.03 -51.11 -35.29
CA LYS A 232 -4.63 -50.14 -36.34
C LYS A 232 -5.74 -49.65 -37.31
N ALA A 233 -5.63 -48.52 -38.01
CA ALA A 233 -4.98 -47.20 -37.75
C ALA A 233 -5.27 -46.25 -38.96
N ASN A 234 -4.77 -45.01 -38.88
CA ASN A 234 -4.52 -44.05 -39.99
C ASN A 234 -5.70 -43.24 -40.58
N ASP A 235 -5.66 -41.93 -40.28
CA ASP A 235 -5.40 -40.82 -41.23
C ASP A 235 -6.49 -40.07 -42.03
N GLU A 236 -6.30 -38.73 -41.98
CA GLU A 236 -6.54 -37.66 -42.97
C GLU A 236 -7.95 -37.13 -43.36
N LYS A 237 -8.22 -35.93 -42.82
CA LYS A 237 -8.45 -34.63 -43.54
C LYS A 237 -9.84 -34.21 -44.06
N ASP A 238 -10.00 -32.89 -43.92
CA ASP A 238 -10.64 -31.92 -44.82
C ASP A 238 -12.17 -31.83 -45.02
N LYS A 239 -12.70 -30.79 -44.35
CA LYS A 239 -13.41 -29.62 -44.92
C LYS A 239 -14.92 -29.67 -45.19
N HIS A 240 -15.48 -28.45 -45.04
CA HIS A 240 -16.63 -27.87 -45.77
C HIS A 240 -18.02 -28.47 -45.49
N ASP A 241 -19.11 -27.71 -45.53
CA ASP A 241 -19.34 -26.25 -45.44
C ASP A 241 -20.87 -26.02 -45.34
N LYS A 242 -21.31 -24.79 -44.97
CA LYS A 242 -22.59 -24.18 -45.43
C LYS A 242 -23.91 -24.87 -45.00
N GLU A 243 -25.12 -24.29 -45.12
CA GLU A 243 -25.59 -22.89 -45.22
C GLU A 243 -27.07 -22.81 -44.77
N HIS A 244 -27.58 -21.58 -44.59
CA HIS A 244 -29.02 -21.22 -44.66
C HIS A 244 -29.96 -21.72 -43.52
N ASN A 245 -31.09 -21.06 -43.23
CA ASN A 245 -31.78 -19.94 -43.90
C ASN A 245 -32.19 -18.81 -42.92
N GLU A 246 -32.21 -17.58 -43.42
CA GLU A 246 -33.11 -16.52 -42.94
C GLU A 246 -34.45 -16.59 -43.70
N LYS A 247 -35.56 -16.15 -43.09
CA LYS A 247 -36.51 -15.14 -43.66
C LYS A 247 -37.78 -14.94 -42.84
N ASP A 248 -37.93 -13.71 -42.34
CA ASP A 248 -39.03 -12.78 -42.61
C ASP A 248 -40.50 -13.29 -42.79
N LYS A 249 -41.32 -12.86 -41.82
CA LYS A 249 -42.52 -11.99 -41.98
C LYS A 249 -43.95 -12.56 -42.26
N ASP A 250 -44.87 -11.92 -41.51
CA ASP A 250 -46.23 -11.47 -41.83
C ASP A 250 -47.48 -12.40 -41.82
N ASN A 251 -48.18 -12.34 -40.67
CA ASN A 251 -49.50 -11.67 -40.52
C ASN A 251 -50.81 -12.41 -40.92
N LYS A 252 -51.70 -12.70 -39.94
CA LYS A 252 -53.12 -12.22 -39.87
C LYS A 252 -54.04 -12.80 -38.76
N ASP A 253 -54.94 -11.92 -38.25
CA ASP A 253 -56.39 -12.09 -37.94
C ASP A 253 -56.92 -13.22 -36.98
N VAL A 254 -57.98 -13.07 -36.15
CA VAL A 254 -58.72 -11.93 -35.53
C VAL A 254 -59.77 -12.45 -34.50
N LYS A 255 -60.27 -11.59 -33.58
CA LYS A 255 -61.31 -11.78 -32.50
C LYS A 255 -60.83 -12.38 -31.15
N GLY A 256 -61.24 -11.88 -29.98
CA GLY A 256 -61.93 -10.60 -29.66
C GLY A 256 -62.81 -10.59 -28.40
N LYS A 257 -63.05 -9.39 -27.83
CA LYS A 257 -63.94 -9.01 -26.69
C LYS A 257 -63.44 -9.38 -25.27
N ASP A 258 -63.73 -8.59 -24.22
CA ASP A 258 -64.46 -7.31 -24.13
C ASP A 258 -63.99 -6.47 -22.90
N LYS A 259 -63.82 -5.14 -23.09
CA LYS A 259 -64.07 -3.99 -22.17
C LYS A 259 -63.44 -3.96 -20.74
N ASN A 260 -63.10 -2.80 -20.15
CA ASN A 260 -63.42 -1.41 -20.50
C ASN A 260 -62.35 -0.39 -20.06
N GLU A 261 -62.33 0.76 -20.74
CA GLU A 261 -61.66 2.03 -20.40
C GLU A 261 -62.52 2.88 -19.40
N LYS A 262 -62.17 4.07 -18.85
CA LYS A 262 -61.11 5.10 -19.06
C LYS A 262 -61.07 6.10 -17.87
N ASP A 263 -60.12 7.05 -17.87
CA ASP A 263 -60.10 8.46 -17.34
C ASP A 263 -60.95 8.86 -16.09
N ASN A 264 -60.46 9.68 -15.15
CA ASN A 264 -60.18 11.11 -15.37
C ASN A 264 -59.40 11.84 -14.24
N LYS A 265 -59.32 13.19 -14.33
CA LYS A 265 -58.48 14.12 -13.52
C LYS A 265 -59.32 15.14 -12.71
N GLU A 266 -58.65 15.96 -11.87
CA GLU A 266 -59.15 17.21 -11.21
C GLU A 266 -60.13 17.08 -10.01
N GLN A 267 -60.27 18.00 -9.03
CA GLN A 267 -59.37 19.04 -8.44
C GLN A 267 -59.98 19.72 -7.17
N SER A 268 -59.17 20.00 -6.11
CA SER A 268 -59.43 20.92 -4.95
C SER A 268 -60.62 20.58 -3.98
N GLU A 269 -60.75 21.04 -2.72
CA GLU A 269 -60.32 22.25 -1.95
C GLU A 269 -59.91 21.93 -0.47
N LYS A 270 -58.89 22.59 0.13
CA LYS A 270 -58.87 23.73 1.09
C LYS A 270 -59.60 23.61 2.46
N ASP A 271 -58.86 23.74 3.57
CA ASP A 271 -58.80 24.97 4.42
C ASP A 271 -57.72 24.85 5.54
N LYS A 272 -56.86 25.87 5.75
CA LYS A 272 -56.79 26.86 6.88
C LYS A 272 -56.52 26.27 8.28
N ASP A 273 -55.72 26.85 9.19
CA ASP A 273 -54.90 28.09 9.27
C ASP A 273 -53.73 27.78 10.28
N ASN A 274 -52.43 28.14 10.14
CA ASN A 274 -51.74 29.44 9.92
C ASN A 274 -51.28 30.15 11.23
N LYS A 275 -49.94 30.15 11.50
CA LYS A 275 -49.14 31.35 11.88
C LYS A 275 -47.66 31.08 12.23
N ASP A 276 -46.80 32.02 11.86
CA ASP A 276 -45.40 32.14 12.27
C ASP A 276 -45.21 32.63 13.72
N VAL A 277 -43.98 32.50 14.26
CA VAL A 277 -43.22 33.62 14.85
C VAL A 277 -41.73 33.28 15.01
N LYS A 278 -40.86 34.29 14.90
CA LYS A 278 -39.38 34.19 15.05
C LYS A 278 -38.94 34.14 16.52
N GLY A 279 -37.89 33.38 16.84
CA GLY A 279 -37.23 33.40 18.16
C GLY A 279 -35.71 33.16 18.07
N LYS A 280 -34.92 33.93 18.83
CA LYS A 280 -33.45 33.79 18.98
C LYS A 280 -33.10 33.42 20.43
N ASN A 281 -31.81 33.11 20.64
CA ASN A 281 -31.12 32.84 21.92
C ASN A 281 -31.36 31.43 22.48
N LYS A 282 -30.46 30.80 23.24
CA LYS A 282 -29.02 30.91 23.62
C LYS A 282 -28.96 30.48 25.10
N ASN A 283 -27.88 29.80 25.47
CA ASN A 283 -27.51 29.34 26.81
C ASN A 283 -28.42 28.23 27.39
N LYS A 284 -27.94 27.11 27.97
CA LYS A 284 -26.69 26.69 28.66
C LYS A 284 -26.89 26.61 30.18
N LYS A 285 -26.97 25.37 30.70
CA LYS A 285 -26.81 24.94 32.12
C LYS A 285 -27.82 25.56 33.11
N ASP A 286 -28.30 24.89 34.16
CA ASP A 286 -27.59 24.09 35.18
C ASP A 286 -28.53 23.07 35.89
N ASN A 287 -28.03 22.48 36.99
CA ASN A 287 -28.66 21.53 37.95
C ASN A 287 -28.67 20.04 37.53
N LYS A 288 -28.04 19.05 38.20
CA LYS A 288 -27.39 18.85 39.55
C LYS A 288 -28.26 18.08 40.56
N GLU A 289 -27.73 16.92 40.98
CA GLU A 289 -28.07 16.06 42.14
C GLU A 289 -29.52 15.53 42.28
N GLN A 290 -29.85 14.26 42.61
CA GLN A 290 -29.21 13.07 43.22
C GLN A 290 -29.75 12.71 44.62
N SER A 291 -30.86 11.96 44.65
CA SER A 291 -31.33 11.11 45.77
C SER A 291 -32.51 10.24 45.30
N GLY A 292 -32.72 8.98 45.69
CA GLY A 292 -31.86 8.07 46.46
C GLY A 292 -32.66 7.09 47.35
N LYS A 293 -32.67 5.78 47.00
CA LYS A 293 -33.14 4.62 47.81
C LYS A 293 -34.66 4.60 48.13
N ASP A 294 -35.30 3.49 48.54
CA ASP A 294 -34.81 2.16 48.98
C ASP A 294 -35.67 1.00 48.40
N LYS A 295 -35.57 -0.24 48.92
CA LYS A 295 -36.22 -1.47 48.36
C LYS A 295 -37.70 -1.64 48.73
N ASP A 296 -38.40 -2.52 48.00
CA ASP A 296 -39.03 -3.73 48.60
C ASP A 296 -39.35 -4.83 47.55
N ASN A 297 -39.90 -5.98 47.96
CA ASN A 297 -39.80 -7.25 47.22
C ASN A 297 -41.08 -8.12 47.24
N LYS A 298 -41.44 -8.71 46.08
CA LYS A 298 -42.51 -9.69 45.80
C LYS A 298 -43.98 -9.26 46.02
N ASP A 299 -44.85 -9.59 45.06
CA ASP A 299 -45.68 -10.80 45.17
C ASP A 299 -46.29 -11.30 43.84
N ILE A 300 -46.75 -12.57 43.83
CA ILE A 300 -47.83 -13.21 43.02
C ILE A 300 -47.80 -13.02 41.46
N LYS A 301 -47.58 -14.04 40.60
CA LYS A 301 -48.44 -15.21 40.21
C LYS A 301 -49.78 -14.83 39.53
N ASP A 302 -50.37 -15.55 38.57
CA ASP A 302 -50.02 -16.79 37.84
C ASP A 302 -50.89 -16.87 36.56
N LYS A 303 -50.41 -17.51 35.48
CA LYS A 303 -51.22 -18.25 34.46
C LYS A 303 -52.22 -17.46 33.56
N ASP A 304 -52.76 -17.99 32.45
CA ASP A 304 -52.72 -19.34 31.84
C ASP A 304 -52.98 -19.32 30.30
N LYS A 305 -52.40 -20.29 29.56
CA LYS A 305 -52.96 -21.00 28.37
C LYS A 305 -53.18 -20.21 27.03
N ASN A 306 -53.19 -20.86 25.84
CA ASN A 306 -52.99 -22.28 25.47
C ASN A 306 -52.45 -22.49 24.03
N GLU A 307 -51.79 -23.64 23.79
CA GLU A 307 -51.91 -24.62 22.66
C GLU A 307 -52.14 -24.15 21.19
N LYS A 308 -51.65 -24.80 20.11
CA LYS A 308 -50.99 -26.11 19.80
C LYS A 308 -50.35 -25.97 18.37
N ASP A 309 -49.77 -26.90 17.60
CA ASP A 309 -49.38 -28.35 17.51
C ASP A 309 -48.37 -28.38 16.29
N ASN A 310 -47.95 -29.41 15.51
CA ASN A 310 -47.51 -30.83 15.47
C ASN A 310 -46.86 -30.98 14.03
N LYS A 311 -46.04 -31.94 13.56
CA LYS A 311 -45.35 -33.18 14.00
C LYS A 311 -44.31 -33.55 12.90
N GLU A 312 -43.27 -34.38 13.08
CA GLU A 312 -42.66 -35.00 14.27
C GLU A 312 -41.10 -34.97 14.14
N GLN A 313 -40.25 -35.99 13.96
CA GLN A 313 -40.31 -37.48 14.07
C GLN A 313 -38.92 -38.05 14.48
N SER A 314 -38.90 -39.33 14.89
CA SER A 314 -37.75 -40.12 15.37
C SER A 314 -36.92 -40.79 14.25
N GLY A 315 -35.70 -41.33 14.46
CA GLY A 315 -34.89 -41.58 15.68
C GLY A 315 -33.51 -42.17 15.26
N LYS A 316 -32.74 -42.99 16.01
CA LYS A 316 -32.83 -43.68 17.33
C LYS A 316 -31.35 -43.89 17.83
N ASP A 317 -30.84 -44.88 18.60
CA ASP A 317 -31.35 -46.05 19.34
C ASP A 317 -30.30 -46.55 20.39
N LYS A 318 -30.71 -46.86 21.63
CA LYS A 318 -30.04 -47.71 22.68
C LYS A 318 -28.63 -47.28 23.22
N GLU A 319 -28.11 -47.74 24.39
CA GLU A 319 -28.55 -48.78 25.35
C GLU A 319 -28.25 -48.49 26.87
N ASN A 320 -28.02 -49.52 27.71
CA ASN A 320 -28.32 -49.61 29.17
C ASN A 320 -27.36 -50.64 29.89
N LYS A 321 -27.20 -50.85 31.23
CA LYS A 321 -27.76 -50.27 32.49
C LYS A 321 -26.99 -50.67 33.80
N ASP A 322 -27.31 -49.96 34.90
CA ASP A 322 -27.44 -50.37 36.34
C ASP A 322 -26.31 -50.95 37.25
N VAL A 323 -25.98 -50.16 38.30
CA VAL A 323 -25.92 -50.46 39.78
C VAL A 323 -24.97 -51.53 40.41
N LYS A 324 -24.37 -51.16 41.58
CA LYS A 324 -23.59 -51.90 42.64
C LYS A 324 -22.06 -51.63 42.60
N GLY A 325 -21.28 -51.60 43.70
CA GLY A 325 -21.59 -51.58 45.15
C GLY A 325 -20.55 -52.34 46.03
N LYS A 326 -20.17 -51.79 47.22
CA LYS A 326 -19.19 -52.31 48.24
C LYS A 326 -17.68 -52.18 47.88
N ASP A 327 -16.69 -52.19 48.79
CA ASP A 327 -16.62 -52.11 50.28
C ASP A 327 -15.24 -51.54 50.75
N LYS A 328 -15.20 -50.94 51.95
CA LYS A 328 -14.10 -50.73 52.95
C LYS A 328 -12.59 -50.58 52.57
N ASN A 329 -11.99 -49.48 53.03
CA ASN A 329 -10.95 -49.39 54.12
C ASN A 329 -10.59 -47.89 54.28
N GLU A 330 -10.77 -47.17 55.40
CA GLU A 330 -10.41 -47.31 56.83
C GLU A 330 -8.99 -46.79 57.18
N LYS A 331 -8.92 -45.93 58.23
CA LYS A 331 -7.75 -45.28 58.86
C LYS A 331 -7.06 -44.15 58.05
N ASP A 332 -6.45 -43.11 58.63
CA ASP A 332 -6.44 -42.48 59.98
C ASP A 332 -5.68 -41.12 59.82
N ASN A 333 -5.73 -40.06 60.63
CA ASN A 333 -6.46 -39.72 61.87
C ASN A 333 -6.48 -38.16 62.07
N LYS A 334 -7.34 -37.67 62.99
CA LYS A 334 -7.16 -36.60 64.05
C LYS A 334 -6.08 -35.49 63.92
N GLU A 335 -6.11 -34.30 64.54
CA GLU A 335 -7.03 -33.44 65.37
C GLU A 335 -6.30 -32.05 65.56
N GLN A 336 -6.77 -30.95 66.18
CA GLN A 336 -8.00 -30.57 66.91
C GLN A 336 -8.29 -29.04 66.87
N ASN A 337 -9.53 -28.66 67.23
CA ASN A 337 -10.02 -27.50 68.02
C ASN A 337 -9.19 -26.21 68.30
N GLY A 338 -9.92 -25.08 68.41
CA GLY A 338 -9.56 -23.84 69.15
C GLY A 338 -9.61 -22.57 68.28
N LYS A 339 -10.63 -21.69 68.22
CA LYS A 339 -11.80 -21.33 69.06
C LYS A 339 -11.53 -20.22 70.12
N ASP A 340 -12.35 -19.15 70.05
CA ASP A 340 -12.49 -18.01 70.98
C ASP A 340 -11.28 -17.03 71.07
N LYS A 341 -11.39 -15.71 71.34
CA LYS A 341 -12.49 -14.71 71.26
C LYS A 341 -11.94 -13.25 71.29
N ASP A 342 -12.79 -12.31 70.88
CA ASP A 342 -12.89 -10.86 71.20
C ASP A 342 -11.76 -10.14 72.00
N ASN A 343 -11.25 -9.01 71.49
CA ASN A 343 -11.57 -7.66 72.01
C ASN A 343 -11.10 -6.49 71.08
N LYS A 344 -11.47 -5.25 71.44
CA LYS A 344 -11.14 -3.94 70.81
C LYS A 344 -9.73 -3.44 71.21
N ASP A 345 -9.08 -2.43 70.62
CA ASP A 345 -9.56 -1.03 70.48
C ASP A 345 -8.69 -0.12 69.55
N ILE A 346 -9.13 1.13 69.40
CA ILE A 346 -8.77 2.17 68.41
C ILE A 346 -7.36 2.82 68.59
N LYS A 347 -6.58 3.07 67.50
CA LYS A 347 -6.19 4.42 66.99
C LYS A 347 -5.03 4.55 65.96
N ASP A 348 -5.28 5.47 65.01
CA ASP A 348 -4.40 6.50 64.41
C ASP A 348 -3.06 6.17 63.69
N LYS A 349 -3.08 6.50 62.37
CA LYS A 349 -2.08 7.25 61.57
C LYS A 349 -0.96 6.56 60.76
N ASP A 350 -0.99 6.93 59.47
CA ASP A 350 0.12 7.34 58.60
C ASP A 350 1.34 6.42 58.42
N LYS A 351 1.36 5.67 57.30
CA LYS A 351 2.43 5.74 56.28
C LYS A 351 2.13 4.95 55.00
N ASN A 352 2.48 5.60 53.88
CA ASN A 352 2.72 5.07 52.53
C ASN A 352 2.82 3.54 52.44
N GLU A 353 1.81 2.90 51.87
CA GLU A 353 2.01 1.58 51.26
C GLU A 353 2.89 1.76 50.03
N LYS A 354 3.94 0.93 49.94
CA LYS A 354 4.63 0.68 48.68
C LYS A 354 3.85 -0.43 47.99
N ASP A 355 3.34 -0.16 46.80
CA ASP A 355 2.94 -1.23 45.89
C ASP A 355 4.17 -2.10 45.60
N LYS A 356 4.23 -3.25 46.28
CA LYS A 356 5.10 -4.35 45.86
C LYS A 356 4.39 -5.01 44.69
N ASP A 357 4.63 -4.45 43.50
CA ASP A 357 4.38 -5.16 42.25
C ASP A 357 5.00 -6.57 42.37
N SER A 358 4.17 -7.59 42.22
CA SER A 358 4.57 -8.97 42.40
C SER A 358 5.21 -9.46 41.09
N THR A 359 6.38 -8.91 40.78
CA THR A 359 7.14 -9.27 39.58
C THR A 359 7.54 -10.74 39.67
N SER A 360 6.72 -11.62 39.10
CA SER A 360 7.09 -13.01 38.85
C SER A 360 8.23 -13.00 37.85
N GLN A 361 9.46 -13.15 38.35
CA GLN A 361 10.63 -13.32 37.50
C GLN A 361 10.46 -14.62 36.71
N ASN A 362 9.94 -14.50 35.50
CA ASN A 362 9.91 -15.59 34.54
C ASN A 362 11.36 -15.95 34.22
N THR A 363 11.86 -17.03 34.83
CA THR A 363 13.20 -17.54 34.55
C THR A 363 13.31 -17.82 33.06
N ILE A 364 14.19 -17.06 32.38
CA ILE A 364 14.48 -17.25 30.97
C ILE A 364 14.93 -18.70 30.75
N LYS A 365 14.38 -19.37 29.74
CA LYS A 365 14.79 -20.72 29.35
C LYS A 365 15.17 -20.75 27.89
N THR A 366 16.40 -21.13 27.62
CA THR A 366 16.89 -21.52 26.30
C THR A 366 18.21 -22.28 26.45
N SER A 367 18.55 -23.13 25.49
CA SER A 367 19.90 -23.66 25.31
C SER A 367 20.77 -22.84 24.34
N LEU A 368 20.20 -21.81 23.69
CA LEU A 368 20.92 -20.98 22.71
C LEU A 368 22.10 -20.24 23.32
N PRO A 369 23.24 -20.14 22.60
CA PRO A 369 24.29 -19.21 22.96
C PRO A 369 23.81 -17.77 22.75
N LYS A 370 24.27 -16.87 23.62
CA LYS A 370 24.22 -15.42 23.37
C LYS A 370 25.13 -15.03 22.20
N VAL A 371 24.87 -13.86 21.60
CA VAL A 371 25.64 -13.29 20.47
C VAL A 371 27.12 -13.31 20.79
N ASN A 372 27.94 -13.81 19.85
CA ASN A 372 29.36 -14.02 20.11
C ASN A 372 30.11 -12.68 20.05
N MET A 373 30.28 -12.03 21.21
CA MET A 373 30.99 -10.75 21.32
C MET A 373 32.48 -10.79 20.93
N LYS A 374 33.00 -11.96 20.50
CA LYS A 374 34.36 -12.15 19.99
C LYS A 374 34.44 -12.35 18.46
N ALA A 375 33.31 -12.35 17.74
CA ALA A 375 33.25 -12.70 16.31
C ALA A 375 32.65 -11.59 15.42
N TRP A 376 32.69 -10.33 15.86
CA TRP A 376 32.20 -9.20 15.06
C TRP A 376 33.12 -8.94 13.86
N LYS A 377 32.56 -8.80 12.66
CA LYS A 377 33.25 -8.21 11.50
C LYS A 377 33.08 -6.68 11.54
N TYR A 378 33.87 -5.95 10.75
CA TYR A 378 33.86 -4.48 10.70
C TYR A 378 33.82 -3.98 9.26
N ASN A 379 32.96 -2.99 8.98
CA ASN A 379 33.03 -2.17 7.77
C ASN A 379 33.60 -0.79 8.14
N ALA A 380 34.76 -0.47 7.57
CA ALA A 380 35.50 0.77 7.83
C ALA A 380 35.03 1.99 7.00
N GLU A 381 34.28 1.79 5.92
CA GLU A 381 33.69 2.86 5.09
C GLU A 381 32.39 3.40 5.70
N ASP A 382 31.78 2.60 6.59
CA ASP A 382 30.48 2.85 7.20
C ASP A 382 30.54 3.12 8.72
N ASP A 383 31.66 2.82 9.38
CA ASP A 383 31.80 2.77 10.85
C ASP A 383 30.76 1.82 11.49
N VAL A 384 30.70 0.58 11.01
CA VAL A 384 29.71 -0.43 11.45
C VAL A 384 30.38 -1.76 11.81
N TYR A 385 30.14 -2.25 13.02
CA TYR A 385 30.41 -3.66 13.36
C TYR A 385 29.19 -4.51 13.05
N TRP A 386 29.40 -5.72 12.55
CA TRP A 386 28.34 -6.61 12.13
C TRP A 386 28.62 -8.08 12.41
N GLN A 387 27.55 -8.85 12.62
CA GLN A 387 27.61 -10.30 12.79
C GLN A 387 26.34 -10.91 12.18
N VAL A 388 26.50 -12.03 11.48
CA VAL A 388 25.46 -12.72 10.69
C VAL A 388 25.41 -14.20 11.05
N ASP A 389 24.45 -14.93 10.48
CA ASP A 389 24.23 -16.37 10.72
C ASP A 389 23.91 -16.69 12.20
N ILE A 390 23.35 -15.71 12.92
CA ILE A 390 23.02 -15.83 14.34
C ILE A 390 21.67 -16.56 14.48
N GLN A 391 21.72 -17.83 14.87
CA GLN A 391 20.55 -18.67 15.11
C GLN A 391 19.73 -18.17 16.31
N TYR A 392 18.43 -17.93 16.10
CA TYR A 392 17.53 -17.33 17.12
C TYR A 392 16.51 -18.30 17.74
N CYS A 393 16.45 -19.55 17.27
CA CYS A 393 15.59 -20.63 17.79
C CYS A 393 16.38 -21.96 17.84
N GLU A 394 16.07 -22.86 18.77
CA GLU A 394 16.87 -24.06 19.04
C GLU A 394 16.72 -25.17 17.98
N ASN A 395 15.54 -25.29 17.38
CA ASN A 395 15.17 -26.35 16.44
C ASN A 395 14.74 -25.80 15.06
N PRO A 396 15.59 -25.05 14.33
CA PRO A 396 15.21 -24.44 13.04
C PRO A 396 15.00 -25.51 11.96
N PRO A 397 13.78 -25.68 11.39
CA PRO A 397 13.58 -26.59 10.27
C PRO A 397 14.24 -26.12 8.96
N ALA A 398 14.59 -24.83 8.85
CA ALA A 398 15.23 -24.21 7.69
C ALA A 398 16.21 -23.10 8.11
N LEU A 399 17.42 -23.50 8.54
CA LEU A 399 18.48 -22.63 9.07
C LEU A 399 18.88 -21.42 8.18
N ASN A 400 18.68 -21.52 6.86
CA ASN A 400 18.90 -20.42 5.90
C ASN A 400 17.91 -19.25 6.07
N TYR A 401 16.75 -19.51 6.68
CA TYR A 401 15.79 -18.50 7.11
C TYR A 401 15.96 -18.19 8.60
N GLU A 402 16.11 -19.21 9.45
CA GLU A 402 16.01 -19.08 10.91
C GLU A 402 17.31 -18.61 11.62
N THR A 403 17.95 -17.61 11.01
CA THR A 403 19.07 -16.84 11.56
C THR A 403 18.87 -15.34 11.30
N LEU A 404 19.65 -14.49 11.97
CA LEU A 404 19.61 -13.03 11.79
C LEU A 404 21.01 -12.41 11.68
N GLY A 405 21.06 -11.20 11.15
CA GLY A 405 22.23 -10.32 11.12
C GLY A 405 22.03 -9.05 11.94
N ILE A 406 22.98 -8.73 12.82
CA ILE A 406 22.97 -7.54 13.68
C ILE A 406 24.06 -6.57 13.20
N PHE A 407 23.70 -5.29 13.05
CA PHE A 407 24.56 -4.22 12.55
C PHE A 407 24.52 -3.04 13.55
N ILE A 408 25.67 -2.75 14.18
CA ILE A 408 25.79 -1.75 15.25
C ILE A 408 26.73 -0.59 14.84
N PRO A 409 26.39 0.68 15.18
CA PRO A 409 27.29 1.82 14.99
C PRO A 409 28.62 1.63 15.75
N GLY A 410 29.75 1.96 15.12
CA GLY A 410 31.08 1.72 15.66
C GLY A 410 31.33 2.35 17.02
N LYS A 411 30.85 3.59 17.22
CA LYS A 411 30.96 4.31 18.50
C LYS A 411 30.29 3.62 19.70
N TYR A 412 29.41 2.63 19.48
CA TYR A 412 28.75 1.88 20.56
C TYR A 412 29.60 0.75 21.14
N VAL A 413 30.76 0.41 20.55
CA VAL A 413 31.65 -0.63 21.07
C VAL A 413 33.10 -0.19 21.16
N ASN A 414 33.78 -0.63 22.21
CA ASN A 414 35.23 -0.70 22.27
C ASN A 414 35.65 -2.04 21.67
N ALA A 415 36.31 -2.00 20.50
CA ALA A 415 36.67 -3.17 19.72
C ALA A 415 38.19 -3.37 19.63
N THR A 416 38.62 -4.63 19.71
CA THR A 416 40.02 -5.06 19.50
C THR A 416 40.02 -6.12 18.42
N LYS A 417 40.83 -5.94 17.36
CA LYS A 417 40.95 -6.97 16.31
C LYS A 417 41.60 -8.24 16.88
N ASN A 418 41.09 -9.41 16.49
CA ASN A 418 41.66 -10.70 16.85
C ASN A 418 42.84 -11.06 15.94
N ASP A 419 43.87 -11.75 16.47
CA ASP A 419 45.11 -12.06 15.72
C ASP A 419 44.96 -13.13 14.63
N LYS A 420 43.80 -13.82 14.56
CA LYS A 420 43.64 -15.10 13.83
C LYS A 420 42.79 -15.02 12.57
N ASP A 421 42.04 -13.94 12.42
CA ASP A 421 41.02 -13.73 11.38
C ASP A 421 40.68 -12.23 11.27
N ASP A 422 39.70 -11.87 10.45
CA ASP A 422 39.23 -10.49 10.30
C ASP A 422 38.08 -10.12 11.26
N THR A 423 37.96 -10.82 12.40
CA THR A 423 36.98 -10.51 13.44
C THR A 423 37.56 -9.70 14.60
N TYR A 424 36.67 -9.15 15.42
CA TYR A 424 36.93 -8.24 16.51
C TYR A 424 36.24 -8.74 17.79
N THR A 425 36.95 -8.64 18.90
CA THR A 425 36.38 -8.71 20.25
C THR A 425 35.85 -7.34 20.63
N CYS A 426 34.53 -7.25 20.83
CA CYS A 426 33.81 -6.02 21.14
C CYS A 426 33.27 -6.03 22.57
N THR A 427 33.28 -4.87 23.22
CA THR A 427 32.64 -4.62 24.51
C THR A 427 31.84 -3.33 24.45
N ILE A 428 30.74 -3.21 25.20
CA ILE A 428 29.90 -2.01 25.20
C ILE A 428 30.73 -0.77 25.55
N ASN A 429 30.70 0.25 24.68
CA ASN A 429 31.24 1.57 25.00
C ASN A 429 30.18 2.36 25.76
N SER A 430 30.27 2.40 27.09
CA SER A 430 29.34 3.11 27.97
C SER A 430 29.22 4.62 27.72
N SER A 431 30.18 5.21 26.99
CA SER A 431 30.18 6.62 26.55
C SER A 431 29.77 6.78 25.07
N GLY A 432 29.29 5.71 24.42
CA GLY A 432 28.91 5.69 23.01
C GLY A 432 27.65 6.51 22.75
N VAL A 433 27.76 7.51 21.86
CA VAL A 433 26.67 8.39 21.43
C VAL A 433 26.74 8.60 19.92
N VAL A 434 25.61 8.46 19.23
CA VAL A 434 25.43 8.69 17.79
C VAL A 434 24.07 9.32 17.56
N GLY A 435 24.00 10.43 16.80
CA GLY A 435 22.77 11.21 16.67
C GLY A 435 22.25 11.65 18.05
N PRO A 436 20.94 11.52 18.33
CA PRO A 436 20.37 11.76 19.66
C PRO A 436 20.55 10.58 20.63
N TYR A 437 21.06 9.43 20.15
CA TYR A 437 21.04 8.16 20.86
C TYR A 437 22.32 7.87 21.63
N SER A 438 22.15 7.26 22.80
CA SER A 438 23.20 6.65 23.60
C SER A 438 23.18 5.13 23.42
N VAL A 439 24.31 4.49 23.75
CA VAL A 439 24.49 3.04 23.73
C VAL A 439 23.43 2.24 24.52
N TYR A 440 22.67 2.86 25.43
CA TYR A 440 21.66 2.21 26.28
C TYR A 440 20.20 2.53 25.91
N ASN A 441 19.95 3.39 24.92
CA ASN A 441 18.60 3.75 24.49
C ASN A 441 18.39 3.80 22.98
N ALA A 442 19.44 3.53 22.18
CA ALA A 442 19.33 3.39 20.74
C ALA A 442 18.23 2.39 20.35
N PRO A 443 17.33 2.75 19.43
CA PRO A 443 16.31 1.85 18.92
C PRO A 443 16.93 0.76 18.05
N ILE A 444 16.19 -0.35 17.95
CA ILE A 444 16.47 -1.44 17.04
C ILE A 444 15.39 -1.43 15.97
N VAL A 445 15.76 -1.42 14.69
CA VAL A 445 14.82 -1.53 13.57
C VAL A 445 14.96 -2.88 12.87
N ILE A 446 13.82 -3.49 12.54
CA ILE A 446 13.72 -4.77 11.84
C ILE A 446 12.95 -4.56 10.52
N PRO A 447 13.62 -4.63 9.34
CA PRO A 447 12.96 -4.57 8.05
C PRO A 447 12.28 -5.90 7.73
N LEU A 448 11.05 -5.82 7.23
CA LEU A 448 10.25 -6.97 6.82
C LEU A 448 10.00 -6.91 5.31
N ASN A 449 11.08 -6.89 4.52
CA ASN A 449 11.05 -6.62 3.07
C ASN A 449 10.58 -7.83 2.23
N THR A 450 9.45 -8.44 2.58
CA THR A 450 8.85 -9.53 1.81
C THR A 450 7.89 -9.02 0.73
N LYS A 451 7.93 -9.68 -0.43
CA LYS A 451 6.95 -9.55 -1.52
C LYS A 451 6.06 -10.78 -1.52
N GLY A 452 4.74 -10.58 -1.55
CA GLY A 452 3.75 -11.66 -1.59
C GLY A 452 3.93 -12.70 -0.48
N TYR A 453 4.34 -12.25 0.71
CA TYR A 453 4.66 -13.12 1.85
C TYR A 453 5.74 -14.18 1.59
N MET A 454 6.59 -14.05 0.56
CA MET A 454 7.72 -14.94 0.32
C MET A 454 8.70 -15.00 1.50
N SER A 455 9.30 -16.18 1.68
CA SER A 455 10.36 -16.48 2.65
C SER A 455 11.59 -15.60 2.37
N ILE A 456 12.20 -15.05 3.43
CA ILE A 456 13.33 -14.13 3.35
C ILE A 456 14.59 -14.78 3.96
N PRO A 457 15.64 -15.05 3.17
CA PRO A 457 16.88 -15.61 3.70
C PRO A 457 17.64 -14.62 4.57
N SER A 458 18.35 -15.14 5.56
CA SER A 458 19.24 -14.36 6.42
C SER A 458 20.49 -13.88 5.65
N PRO A 459 20.97 -12.64 5.86
CA PRO A 459 22.07 -12.08 5.09
C PRO A 459 23.38 -12.79 5.44
N GLN A 460 24.05 -13.33 4.42
CA GLN A 460 25.33 -14.04 4.58
C GLN A 460 26.56 -13.09 4.66
N ASN A 461 26.35 -11.79 4.47
CA ASN A 461 27.38 -10.77 4.28
C ASN A 461 26.92 -9.40 4.83
N TYR A 462 27.78 -8.39 4.70
CA TYR A 462 27.44 -7.03 5.08
C TYR A 462 26.26 -6.48 4.27
N VAL A 463 25.32 -5.80 4.94
CA VAL A 463 24.14 -5.18 4.32
C VAL A 463 24.35 -3.66 4.27
N ALA A 464 24.53 -3.10 3.08
CA ALA A 464 24.79 -1.68 2.88
C ALA A 464 23.68 -0.76 3.43
N GLU A 465 22.42 -1.20 3.35
CA GLU A 465 21.25 -0.47 3.89
C GLU A 465 21.37 -0.20 5.41
N ALA A 466 22.12 -1.03 6.15
CA ALA A 466 22.36 -0.80 7.57
C ALA A 466 22.98 0.59 7.83
N LYS A 467 23.82 1.10 6.92
CA LYS A 467 24.44 2.44 7.01
C LYS A 467 23.40 3.54 7.16
N ARG A 468 22.25 3.44 6.48
CA ARG A 468 21.20 4.46 6.50
C ARG A 468 20.62 4.69 7.91
N TYR A 469 20.65 3.65 8.76
CA TYR A 469 20.16 3.66 10.13
C TYR A 469 21.30 3.85 11.15
N THR A 470 22.42 3.14 10.98
CA THR A 470 23.53 3.18 11.94
C THR A 470 24.23 4.54 12.00
N LYS A 471 24.28 5.29 10.89
CA LYS A 471 24.78 6.68 10.87
C LYS A 471 24.01 7.61 11.82
N GLU A 472 22.71 7.37 11.99
CA GLU A 472 21.80 8.13 12.87
C GLU A 472 21.74 7.55 14.30
N GLY A 473 22.53 6.51 14.58
CA GLY A 473 22.61 5.85 15.88
C GLY A 473 21.59 4.76 16.12
N ILE A 474 20.86 4.33 15.09
CA ILE A 474 19.87 3.27 15.15
C ILE A 474 20.54 1.93 14.83
N ILE A 475 20.22 0.88 15.61
CA ILE A 475 20.72 -0.47 15.37
C ILE A 475 19.83 -1.15 14.34
N TYR A 476 20.43 -1.75 13.32
CA TYR A 476 19.72 -2.43 12.25
C TYR A 476 19.85 -3.94 12.45
N VAL A 477 18.73 -4.66 12.49
CA VAL A 477 18.71 -6.12 12.59
C VAL A 477 17.92 -6.69 11.43
N PHE A 478 18.62 -7.35 10.51
CA PHE A 478 18.00 -8.07 9.39
C PHE A 478 17.69 -9.49 9.87
N THR A 479 16.40 -9.78 10.07
CA THR A 479 15.91 -11.11 10.44
C THR A 479 15.55 -11.89 9.17
N GLY A 480 16.10 -13.09 9.00
CA GLY A 480 15.54 -14.06 8.05
C GLY A 480 14.28 -14.73 8.64
N PHE A 481 13.34 -15.13 7.78
CA PHE A 481 12.09 -15.77 8.20
C PHE A 481 11.46 -16.59 7.07
N ARG A 482 10.77 -17.67 7.45
CA ARG A 482 9.93 -18.48 6.55
C ARG A 482 8.71 -17.68 6.08
N GLY A 483 8.08 -18.09 4.98
CA GLY A 483 7.02 -17.35 4.32
C GLY A 483 5.90 -18.24 3.81
N ARG A 484 5.26 -17.84 2.70
CA ARG A 484 4.10 -18.50 2.12
C ARG A 484 4.34 -19.96 1.74
N TYR A 485 5.58 -20.32 1.40
CA TYR A 485 5.92 -21.65 0.93
C TYR A 485 6.03 -22.68 2.06
N GLU A 486 6.37 -22.24 3.27
CA GLU A 486 6.30 -23.05 4.48
C GLU A 486 4.90 -22.92 5.16
N GLY A 487 4.25 -21.77 4.98
CA GLY A 487 2.86 -21.50 5.34
C GLY A 487 2.68 -20.64 6.60
N ALA A 488 1.57 -19.91 6.67
CA ALA A 488 1.16 -19.19 7.88
C ALA A 488 0.93 -20.17 9.04
N PRO A 489 1.34 -19.84 10.29
CA PRO A 489 1.82 -18.55 10.76
C PRO A 489 3.34 -18.48 10.94
N LEU A 490 4.11 -19.28 10.20
CA LEU A 490 5.54 -19.51 10.48
C LEU A 490 6.40 -18.24 10.34
N GLY A 491 6.15 -17.38 9.35
CA GLY A 491 6.91 -16.13 9.19
C GLY A 491 6.77 -15.16 10.37
N ILE A 492 5.57 -15.00 10.94
CA ILE A 492 5.41 -14.20 12.17
C ILE A 492 6.00 -14.94 13.39
N THR A 493 5.92 -16.27 13.44
CA THR A 493 6.57 -17.06 14.49
C THR A 493 8.08 -16.80 14.53
N ASP A 494 8.71 -16.76 13.36
CA ASP A 494 10.14 -16.51 13.15
C ASP A 494 10.54 -15.09 13.58
N ILE A 495 9.81 -14.08 13.13
CA ILE A 495 10.06 -12.68 13.53
C ILE A 495 9.87 -12.49 15.05
N LYS A 496 8.87 -13.16 15.65
CA LYS A 496 8.69 -13.19 17.12
C LYS A 496 9.84 -13.88 17.84
N ALA A 497 10.35 -15.00 17.32
CA ALA A 497 11.50 -15.70 17.90
C ALA A 497 12.77 -14.83 17.85
N ALA A 498 13.01 -14.12 16.74
CA ALA A 498 14.09 -13.14 16.64
C ALA A 498 13.96 -12.00 17.67
N VAL A 499 12.76 -11.43 17.87
CA VAL A 499 12.52 -10.40 18.91
C VAL A 499 12.79 -10.94 20.32
N ARG A 500 12.37 -12.19 20.61
CA ARG A 500 12.68 -12.87 21.89
C ARG A 500 14.18 -13.10 22.07
N TYR A 501 14.90 -13.50 21.01
CA TYR A 501 16.35 -13.65 21.04
C TYR A 501 17.08 -12.32 21.24
N LEU A 502 16.64 -11.23 20.62
CA LEU A 502 17.20 -9.89 20.88
C LEU A 502 17.05 -9.49 22.36
N ARG A 503 15.86 -9.69 22.97
CA ARG A 503 15.65 -9.46 24.41
C ARG A 503 16.53 -10.33 25.31
N TYR A 504 16.83 -11.56 24.90
CA TYR A 504 17.76 -12.44 25.63
C TYR A 504 19.20 -11.90 25.65
N ASN A 505 19.57 -11.02 24.70
CA ASN A 505 20.90 -10.44 24.55
C ASN A 505 21.02 -8.95 24.95
N ASP A 506 19.95 -8.36 25.51
CA ASP A 506 19.84 -6.93 25.88
C ASP A 506 20.85 -6.49 26.97
N ASP A 507 21.50 -7.44 27.65
CA ASP A 507 22.54 -7.23 28.66
C ASP A 507 23.97 -7.16 28.07
N ILE A 508 24.17 -7.59 26.82
CA ILE A 508 25.49 -7.63 26.16
C ILE A 508 25.56 -6.84 24.84
N LEU A 509 24.41 -6.57 24.22
CA LEU A 509 24.32 -5.75 23.01
C LEU A 509 24.14 -4.26 23.35
N PRO A 510 24.61 -3.35 22.49
CA PRO A 510 24.13 -1.98 22.46
C PRO A 510 22.62 -1.88 22.17
N GLY A 511 22.04 -0.74 22.55
CA GLY A 511 20.65 -0.36 22.29
C GLY A 511 19.71 -0.65 23.44
N SER A 512 18.43 -0.87 23.12
CA SER A 512 17.47 -1.48 24.02
C SER A 512 16.40 -2.23 23.23
N ALA A 513 16.17 -3.49 23.58
CA ALA A 513 15.13 -4.34 23.01
C ALA A 513 13.71 -3.86 23.36
N GLU A 514 13.56 -2.97 24.36
CA GLU A 514 12.31 -2.25 24.63
C GLU A 514 12.04 -1.10 23.64
N ASN A 515 12.97 -0.81 22.73
CA ASN A 515 12.87 0.13 21.62
C ASN A 515 12.95 -0.57 20.25
N ILE A 516 12.44 -1.80 20.13
CA ILE A 516 12.29 -2.50 18.83
C ILE A 516 11.13 -1.91 18.02
N PHE A 517 11.39 -1.55 16.77
CA PHE A 517 10.40 -1.15 15.77
C PHE A 517 10.48 -2.08 14.55
N THR A 518 9.34 -2.58 14.06
CA THR A 518 9.28 -3.27 12.74
C THR A 518 8.86 -2.28 11.66
N PHE A 519 9.35 -2.49 10.44
CA PHE A 519 8.90 -1.71 9.29
C PHE A 519 8.86 -2.55 8.01
N GLY A 520 7.97 -2.20 7.07
CA GLY A 520 7.85 -2.92 5.80
C GLY A 520 6.87 -2.28 4.82
N PHE A 521 6.83 -2.82 3.61
CA PHE A 521 5.96 -2.38 2.51
C PHE A 521 5.14 -3.56 1.96
N GLY A 522 3.89 -3.33 1.53
CA GLY A 522 3.02 -4.37 0.95
C GLY A 522 2.73 -5.47 1.97
N SER A 523 2.86 -6.75 1.55
CA SER A 523 2.84 -7.90 2.46
C SER A 523 3.85 -7.79 3.63
N GLY A 524 4.97 -7.11 3.43
CA GLY A 524 5.92 -6.77 4.49
C GLY A 524 5.41 -5.72 5.47
N GLY A 525 4.63 -4.77 4.98
CA GLY A 525 3.86 -3.83 5.79
C GLY A 525 2.81 -4.57 6.61
N ALA A 526 2.11 -5.53 6.01
CA ALA A 526 1.18 -6.40 6.74
C ALA A 526 1.86 -7.21 7.85
N LEU A 527 3.04 -7.80 7.61
CA LEU A 527 3.81 -8.46 8.67
C LEU A 527 4.22 -7.50 9.80
N SER A 528 4.55 -6.24 9.49
CA SER A 528 4.83 -5.21 10.51
C SER A 528 3.58 -4.92 11.35
N VAL A 529 2.41 -4.72 10.71
CA VAL A 529 1.13 -4.54 11.40
C VAL A 529 0.82 -5.73 12.30
N ILE A 530 0.93 -6.97 11.79
CA ILE A 530 0.63 -8.18 12.55
C ILE A 530 1.59 -8.30 13.76
N MET A 531 2.88 -8.00 13.60
CA MET A 531 3.82 -7.92 14.74
C MET A 531 3.40 -6.84 15.75
N GLY A 532 2.90 -5.70 15.28
CA GLY A 532 2.36 -4.64 16.12
C GLY A 532 1.07 -5.02 16.88
N THR A 533 0.19 -5.85 16.32
CA THR A 533 -1.08 -6.25 16.96
C THR A 533 -0.99 -7.52 17.80
N SER A 534 -0.04 -8.42 17.50
CA SER A 534 0.00 -9.77 18.06
C SER A 534 1.02 -9.98 19.19
N GLY A 535 1.60 -8.92 19.75
CA GLY A 535 2.63 -9.01 20.81
C GLY A 535 2.19 -9.92 21.96
N ASN A 536 3.02 -10.90 22.33
CA ASN A 536 2.75 -11.91 23.36
C ASN A 536 1.45 -12.71 23.14
N SER A 537 0.92 -12.81 21.92
CA SER A 537 -0.35 -13.49 21.64
C SER A 537 -0.23 -15.01 21.85
N PRO A 538 -1.06 -15.63 22.70
CA PRO A 538 -1.00 -17.07 22.97
C PRO A 538 -1.27 -17.99 21.78
N LEU A 539 -1.76 -17.46 20.65
CA LEU A 539 -1.94 -18.23 19.42
C LEU A 539 -0.60 -18.76 18.86
N TYR A 540 0.50 -18.04 19.11
CA TYR A 540 1.84 -18.40 18.63
C TYR A 540 2.61 -19.33 19.56
N ASP A 541 2.20 -19.48 20.83
CA ASP A 541 3.00 -20.15 21.87
C ASP A 541 3.43 -21.57 21.47
N LYS A 542 2.56 -22.32 20.78
CA LYS A 542 2.90 -23.68 20.33
C LYS A 542 3.92 -23.71 19.20
N TYR A 543 3.87 -22.78 18.25
CA TYR A 543 4.82 -22.69 17.15
C TYR A 543 6.18 -22.18 17.63
N LEU A 544 6.17 -21.16 18.51
CA LEU A 544 7.36 -20.63 19.15
C LEU A 544 8.05 -21.70 20.00
N LYS A 545 7.29 -22.56 20.68
CA LYS A 545 7.82 -23.70 21.40
C LYS A 545 8.36 -24.81 20.49
N ASP A 546 7.71 -25.08 19.36
CA ASP A 546 8.11 -26.12 18.41
C ASP A 546 9.53 -25.87 17.86
N ILE A 547 9.79 -24.65 17.36
CA ILE A 547 11.14 -24.23 16.94
C ILE A 547 12.10 -23.97 18.11
N GLY A 548 11.64 -24.02 19.37
CA GLY A 548 12.47 -23.72 20.54
C GLY A 548 12.95 -22.26 20.58
N ALA A 549 12.05 -21.31 20.36
CA ALA A 549 12.30 -19.89 20.64
C ALA A 549 12.43 -19.65 22.16
N VAL A 550 13.21 -18.64 22.55
CA VAL A 550 13.50 -18.35 23.97
C VAL A 550 12.23 -18.17 24.81
N GLU A 551 12.09 -18.93 25.89
CA GLU A 551 10.98 -18.78 26.86
C GLU A 551 11.30 -17.71 27.92
N GLY A 552 10.26 -17.09 28.47
CA GLY A 552 10.34 -16.14 29.60
C GLY A 552 10.57 -14.68 29.21
N VAL A 553 10.76 -14.41 27.91
CA VAL A 553 10.91 -13.07 27.32
C VAL A 553 9.75 -12.74 26.37
N SER A 554 9.51 -11.46 26.12
CA SER A 554 8.40 -10.96 25.31
C SER A 554 8.72 -10.89 23.81
N ASP A 555 7.70 -11.03 22.95
CA ASP A 555 7.76 -10.71 21.51
C ASP A 555 7.01 -9.42 21.09
N ALA A 556 6.49 -8.66 22.05
CA ALA A 556 5.82 -7.38 21.78
C ALA A 556 6.82 -6.28 21.36
N ILE A 557 6.43 -5.43 20.41
CA ILE A 557 7.29 -4.37 19.85
C ILE A 557 6.86 -2.96 20.29
N LYS A 558 7.77 -1.99 20.21
CA LYS A 558 7.54 -0.61 20.65
C LYS A 558 6.60 0.14 19.70
N GLY A 559 6.80 -0.04 18.39
CA GLY A 559 5.95 0.51 17.35
C GLY A 559 6.07 -0.22 16.02
N SER A 560 5.05 -0.03 15.17
CA SER A 560 4.93 -0.59 13.82
C SER A 560 4.91 0.54 12.80
N MET A 561 5.64 0.38 11.69
CA MET A 561 5.60 1.29 10.54
C MET A 561 5.28 0.49 9.27
N SER A 562 4.32 0.93 8.48
CA SER A 562 3.92 0.19 7.27
C SER A 562 3.55 1.10 6.12
N TRP A 563 4.13 0.83 4.95
CA TRP A 563 3.67 1.41 3.68
C TRP A 563 2.72 0.43 2.97
N SER A 564 1.55 0.91 2.55
CA SER A 564 0.50 0.14 1.83
C SER A 564 0.34 -1.32 2.31
N PRO A 565 -0.03 -1.57 3.58
CA PRO A 565 -0.02 -2.91 4.16
C PRO A 565 -1.14 -3.83 3.63
N ASP A 566 -0.77 -4.92 2.97
CA ASP A 566 -1.69 -5.92 2.38
C ASP A 566 -2.30 -6.86 3.45
N ALA A 567 -2.97 -6.27 4.45
CA ALA A 567 -3.41 -6.95 5.68
C ALA A 567 -4.92 -7.24 5.72
N SER A 568 -5.37 -7.89 6.80
CA SER A 568 -6.78 -8.27 7.07
C SER A 568 -7.37 -9.27 6.06
N PRO A 569 -6.74 -10.45 5.87
CA PRO A 569 -7.14 -11.43 4.85
C PRO A 569 -8.53 -12.07 5.09
N ASP A 570 -9.10 -11.95 6.30
CA ASP A 570 -10.32 -12.67 6.71
C ASP A 570 -11.62 -12.16 6.06
N MET A 571 -11.57 -10.99 5.41
CA MET A 571 -12.68 -10.36 4.69
C MET A 571 -12.22 -9.67 3.39
N ALA A 572 -11.05 -10.07 2.86
CA ALA A 572 -10.38 -9.33 1.79
C ALA A 572 -11.13 -9.39 0.45
N ASN A 573 -11.76 -10.53 0.14
CA ASN A 573 -12.61 -10.71 -1.03
C ASN A 573 -13.84 -9.78 -0.98
N GLU A 574 -14.59 -9.81 0.13
CA GLU A 574 -15.76 -8.97 0.35
C GLU A 574 -15.41 -7.48 0.31
N ALA A 575 -14.28 -7.11 0.90
CA ALA A 575 -13.76 -5.74 0.89
C ALA A 575 -13.41 -5.27 -0.53
N TYR A 576 -12.80 -6.14 -1.35
CA TYR A 576 -12.43 -5.84 -2.73
C TYR A 576 -13.68 -5.66 -3.60
N GLU A 577 -14.68 -6.54 -3.48
CA GLU A 577 -15.91 -6.43 -4.28
C GLU A 577 -16.78 -5.24 -3.84
N TRP A 578 -16.84 -4.94 -2.54
CA TRP A 578 -17.53 -3.74 -2.05
C TRP A 578 -16.85 -2.42 -2.48
N ASN A 579 -15.52 -2.38 -2.51
CA ASN A 579 -14.78 -1.15 -2.81
C ASN A 579 -14.49 -0.97 -4.31
N MET A 580 -13.90 -1.98 -4.96
CA MET A 580 -13.40 -1.93 -6.34
C MET A 580 -14.37 -2.63 -7.32
N GLY A 581 -15.03 -3.70 -6.87
CA GLY A 581 -15.97 -4.51 -7.64
C GLY A 581 -17.12 -3.73 -8.27
N ILE A 582 -17.58 -2.64 -7.64
CA ILE A 582 -18.66 -1.75 -8.13
C ILE A 582 -18.41 -1.15 -9.54
N THR A 583 -17.18 -1.22 -10.06
CA THR A 583 -16.84 -0.73 -11.39
C THR A 583 -16.64 -1.82 -12.44
N ARG A 584 -16.65 -3.11 -12.05
CA ARG A 584 -16.52 -4.26 -12.96
C ARG A 584 -17.60 -4.19 -14.05
N GLN A 585 -17.23 -4.56 -15.27
CA GLN A 585 -18.10 -4.71 -16.43
C GLN A 585 -17.79 -6.06 -17.09
N ASP A 586 -18.61 -6.50 -18.03
CA ASP A 586 -18.35 -7.67 -18.89
C ASP A 586 -18.11 -9.01 -18.15
N LEU A 587 -18.50 -9.09 -16.86
CA LEU A 587 -18.53 -10.32 -16.08
C LEU A 587 -19.57 -11.30 -16.62
N ASP A 588 -19.32 -12.59 -16.43
CA ASP A 588 -20.34 -13.60 -16.67
C ASP A 588 -21.38 -13.65 -15.55
N ASP A 589 -22.41 -14.46 -15.79
CA ASP A 589 -23.59 -14.60 -14.94
C ASP A 589 -23.25 -15.21 -13.54
N PHE A 590 -22.14 -15.95 -13.41
CA PHE A 590 -21.63 -16.50 -12.15
C PHE A 590 -20.80 -15.47 -11.39
N ASP A 591 -19.77 -14.90 -12.04
CA ASP A 591 -18.86 -13.92 -11.42
C ASP A 591 -19.62 -12.67 -10.95
N LYS A 592 -20.60 -12.21 -11.73
CA LYS A 592 -21.44 -11.07 -11.33
C LYS A 592 -22.23 -11.39 -10.06
N ASN A 593 -22.90 -12.54 -10.00
CA ASN A 593 -23.67 -12.93 -8.81
C ASN A 593 -22.77 -13.14 -7.58
N LEU A 594 -21.53 -13.61 -7.78
CA LEU A 594 -20.55 -13.78 -6.70
C LEU A 594 -20.02 -12.42 -6.20
N SER A 595 -19.66 -11.51 -7.11
CA SER A 595 -19.27 -10.12 -6.80
C SER A 595 -20.38 -9.37 -6.03
N ASP A 596 -21.62 -9.44 -6.51
CA ASP A 596 -22.79 -8.87 -5.81
C ASP A 596 -22.92 -9.43 -4.39
N ASP A 597 -22.84 -10.75 -4.20
CA ASP A 597 -22.97 -11.41 -2.90
C ASP A 597 -21.84 -11.04 -1.93
N LEU A 598 -20.60 -10.98 -2.40
CA LEU A 598 -19.42 -10.60 -1.61
C LEU A 598 -19.53 -9.14 -1.13
N ALA A 599 -19.96 -8.22 -2.00
CA ALA A 599 -20.22 -6.84 -1.63
C ALA A 599 -21.38 -6.69 -0.62
N ASN A 600 -22.43 -7.52 -0.71
CA ASN A 600 -23.49 -7.58 0.31
C ASN A 600 -22.97 -8.16 1.65
N ALA A 601 -22.12 -9.20 1.60
CA ALA A 601 -21.52 -9.81 2.79
C ALA A 601 -20.56 -8.85 3.51
N TYR A 602 -19.84 -7.99 2.78
CA TYR A 602 -19.04 -6.92 3.37
C TYR A 602 -19.89 -5.94 4.20
N ALA A 603 -21.02 -5.49 3.64
CA ALA A 603 -21.91 -4.58 4.33
C ALA A 603 -22.54 -5.21 5.58
N GLU A 604 -22.86 -6.50 5.53
CA GLU A 604 -23.23 -7.29 6.70
C GLU A 604 -22.10 -7.33 7.75
N TYR A 605 -20.84 -7.48 7.34
CA TYR A 605 -19.67 -7.53 8.22
C TYR A 605 -19.38 -6.18 8.89
N VAL A 606 -19.30 -5.08 8.13
CA VAL A 606 -19.10 -3.72 8.65
C VAL A 606 -20.13 -3.39 9.75
N ASN A 607 -21.40 -3.72 9.49
CA ASN A 607 -22.50 -3.51 10.44
C ASN A 607 -22.39 -4.38 11.72
N LYS A 608 -21.66 -5.50 11.69
CA LYS A 608 -21.43 -6.37 12.87
C LYS A 608 -20.18 -5.97 13.67
N ILE A 609 -19.11 -5.50 13.02
CA ILE A 609 -17.87 -5.11 13.71
C ILE A 609 -17.95 -3.77 14.45
N GLN A 610 -18.96 -2.94 14.16
CA GLN A 610 -19.29 -1.74 14.95
C GLN A 610 -18.09 -0.81 15.20
N LEU A 611 -17.25 -0.61 14.17
CA LEU A 611 -16.23 0.45 14.14
C LEU A 611 -16.90 1.82 14.35
N LYS A 612 -16.19 2.76 14.98
CA LYS A 612 -16.75 4.07 15.36
C LYS A 612 -15.89 5.21 14.87
N ASP A 613 -16.55 6.32 14.58
CA ASP A 613 -15.90 7.61 14.35
C ASP A 613 -15.19 8.15 15.61
N SER A 614 -14.48 9.27 15.45
CA SER A 614 -13.81 9.99 16.54
C SER A 614 -14.75 10.55 17.62
N ASN A 615 -16.08 10.53 17.41
CA ASN A 615 -17.11 10.87 18.39
C ASN A 615 -17.65 9.63 19.15
N GLY A 616 -17.21 8.42 18.77
CA GLY A 616 -17.69 7.15 19.33
C GLY A 616 -19.00 6.64 18.71
N LYS A 617 -19.50 7.25 17.64
CA LYS A 617 -20.70 6.83 16.90
C LYS A 617 -20.37 5.66 15.96
N PRO A 618 -21.14 4.56 15.97
CA PRO A 618 -20.96 3.47 15.01
C PRO A 618 -21.06 3.91 13.54
N LEU A 619 -20.15 3.37 12.74
CA LEU A 619 -20.10 3.45 11.30
C LEU A 619 -20.84 2.23 10.72
N THR A 620 -21.82 2.48 9.86
CA THR A 620 -22.72 1.45 9.31
C THR A 620 -22.96 1.67 7.83
N LEU A 621 -23.18 0.57 7.09
CA LEU A 621 -23.56 0.58 5.68
C LEU A 621 -25.05 0.29 5.51
N THR A 622 -25.71 1.08 4.65
CA THR A 622 -27.10 0.93 4.25
C THR A 622 -27.21 0.83 2.72
N LYS A 623 -28.30 0.24 2.22
CA LYS A 623 -28.57 0.27 0.77
C LYS A 623 -28.92 1.69 0.35
N SER A 624 -28.32 2.13 -0.74
CA SER A 624 -28.72 3.30 -1.52
C SER A 624 -30.06 3.05 -2.24
N ASP A 625 -30.63 4.08 -2.87
CA ASP A 625 -31.86 3.95 -3.66
C ASP A 625 -31.74 2.93 -4.82
N ASN A 626 -30.52 2.73 -5.33
CA ASN A 626 -30.18 1.72 -6.34
C ASN A 626 -30.02 0.29 -5.76
N GLY A 627 -30.29 0.07 -4.47
CA GLY A 627 -30.24 -1.23 -3.80
C GLY A 627 -28.85 -1.75 -3.43
N ILE A 628 -27.78 -1.11 -3.90
CA ILE A 628 -26.38 -1.41 -3.55
C ILE A 628 -25.98 -0.74 -2.24
N TYR A 629 -25.09 -1.35 -1.46
CA TYR A 629 -24.62 -0.86 -0.14
C TYR A 629 -23.59 0.29 -0.23
N GLN A 630 -23.89 1.32 -1.02
CA GLN A 630 -23.07 2.53 -1.17
C GLN A 630 -23.78 3.73 -0.50
N SER A 631 -24.05 3.61 0.80
CA SER A 631 -24.69 4.63 1.63
C SER A 631 -24.49 4.33 3.13
N GLY A 632 -24.73 5.33 3.99
CA GLY A 632 -24.64 5.23 5.44
C GLY A 632 -23.30 5.73 6.00
N SER A 633 -23.23 5.89 7.33
CA SER A 633 -22.11 6.58 7.99
C SER A 633 -20.72 5.99 7.70
N TYR A 634 -20.61 4.70 7.40
CA TYR A 634 -19.33 4.12 6.96
C TYR A 634 -18.95 4.57 5.55
N TYR A 635 -19.90 4.58 4.60
CA TYR A 635 -19.67 5.11 3.25
C TYR A 635 -19.29 6.59 3.28
N ASP A 636 -20.03 7.39 4.07
CA ASP A 636 -19.74 8.82 4.27
C ASP A 636 -18.31 9.04 4.80
N TYR A 637 -17.83 8.16 5.69
CA TYR A 637 -16.46 8.18 6.21
C TYR A 637 -15.42 7.81 5.14
N ILE A 638 -15.66 6.77 4.31
CA ILE A 638 -14.75 6.42 3.19
C ILE A 638 -14.64 7.59 2.20
N LEU A 639 -15.75 8.24 1.83
CA LEU A 639 -15.71 9.45 1.01
C LEU A 639 -14.91 10.56 1.68
N LYS A 640 -15.05 10.73 3.00
CA LYS A 640 -14.36 11.79 3.74
C LYS A 640 -12.84 11.59 3.83
N GLU A 641 -12.34 10.36 3.92
CA GLU A 641 -10.90 10.07 3.86
C GLU A 641 -10.33 10.35 2.46
N ILE A 642 -11.06 9.97 1.39
CA ILE A 642 -10.70 10.32 0.00
C ILE A 642 -10.68 11.84 -0.20
N GLU A 643 -11.70 12.54 0.30
CA GLU A 643 -11.80 14.00 0.27
C GLU A 643 -10.64 14.67 1.00
N THR A 644 -10.26 14.14 2.17
CA THR A 644 -9.15 14.66 2.98
C THR A 644 -7.83 14.52 2.23
N SER A 645 -7.54 13.33 1.67
CA SER A 645 -6.35 13.08 0.85
C SER A 645 -6.23 14.04 -0.34
N LEU A 646 -7.33 14.24 -1.09
CA LEU A 646 -7.37 15.17 -2.24
C LEU A 646 -7.17 16.63 -1.82
N ASN A 647 -7.83 17.10 -0.76
CA ASN A 647 -7.65 18.47 -0.28
C ASN A 647 -6.22 18.70 0.24
N GLU A 648 -5.65 17.75 0.99
CA GLU A 648 -4.26 17.84 1.45
C GLU A 648 -3.25 17.90 0.31
N PHE A 649 -3.50 17.19 -0.79
CA PHE A 649 -2.69 17.27 -2.00
C PHE A 649 -2.82 18.64 -2.67
N ILE A 650 -4.04 19.17 -2.83
CA ILE A 650 -4.26 20.50 -3.42
C ILE A 650 -3.73 21.64 -2.56
N GLU A 651 -3.74 21.52 -1.22
CA GLU A 651 -3.12 22.50 -0.31
C GLU A 651 -1.58 22.50 -0.39
N LYS A 652 -0.96 21.45 -0.97
CA LYS A 652 0.51 21.29 -1.09
C LYS A 652 1.03 21.47 -2.52
N ILE A 653 0.20 21.32 -3.56
CA ILE A 653 0.62 21.34 -4.96
C ILE A 653 0.75 22.75 -5.53
N THR A 654 1.72 22.96 -6.42
CA THR A 654 1.84 24.17 -7.25
C THR A 654 1.40 23.87 -8.68
N PHE A 655 0.79 24.87 -9.32
CA PHE A 655 0.39 24.81 -10.73
C PHE A 655 1.35 25.66 -11.59
N PRO A 656 1.71 25.23 -12.82
CA PRO A 656 1.22 24.04 -13.52
C PRO A 656 1.70 22.72 -12.88
N TYR A 657 0.76 21.79 -12.63
CA TYR A 657 1.05 20.51 -12.03
C TYR A 657 1.40 19.49 -13.11
N ILE A 658 2.59 18.89 -13.03
CA ILE A 658 3.01 17.79 -13.89
C ILE A 658 2.75 16.47 -13.16
N GLN A 659 1.65 15.80 -13.52
CA GLN A 659 1.47 14.39 -13.16
C GLN A 659 2.48 13.57 -13.94
N GLN A 660 3.39 12.91 -13.22
CA GLN A 660 4.34 12.00 -13.82
C GLN A 660 3.63 10.74 -14.33
N PRO A 661 4.14 10.13 -15.43
CA PRO A 661 3.64 8.87 -15.94
C PRO A 661 3.85 7.72 -14.95
N THR A 662 3.02 6.66 -15.05
CA THR A 662 3.11 5.50 -14.16
C THR A 662 4.46 4.82 -14.31
N ILE A 663 5.14 4.57 -13.19
CA ILE A 663 6.43 3.87 -13.15
C ILE A 663 6.18 2.43 -12.68
N ILE A 664 6.57 1.45 -13.50
CA ILE A 664 6.50 0.03 -13.16
C ILE A 664 7.92 -0.53 -12.99
N TYR A 665 8.19 -1.10 -11.81
CA TYR A 665 9.47 -1.69 -11.45
C TYR A 665 9.47 -3.20 -11.67
N PHE A 666 9.96 -3.63 -12.84
CA PHE A 666 10.12 -5.05 -13.18
C PHE A 666 11.50 -5.58 -12.80
N GLY A 667 11.63 -6.20 -11.60
CA GLY A 667 12.75 -7.10 -11.30
C GLY A 667 13.22 -7.13 -9.84
N ASN A 668 13.53 -8.35 -9.35
CA ASN A 668 14.19 -8.68 -8.08
C ASN A 668 13.57 -8.15 -6.76
N GLN A 669 13.92 -8.78 -5.64
CA GLN A 669 13.46 -8.35 -4.30
C GLN A 669 13.96 -6.94 -3.93
N GLU A 670 15.13 -6.55 -4.44
CA GLU A 670 15.79 -5.26 -4.14
C GLU A 670 14.99 -4.03 -4.60
N ASN A 671 14.10 -4.16 -5.60
CA ASN A 671 13.27 -3.05 -6.11
C ASN A 671 11.80 -3.12 -5.65
N TYR A 672 11.44 -4.02 -4.72
CA TYR A 672 10.05 -4.12 -4.24
C TYR A 672 9.75 -3.06 -3.19
N GLY A 673 8.72 -2.25 -3.44
CA GLY A 673 8.42 -1.08 -2.62
C GLY A 673 9.50 -0.02 -2.74
N MET A 674 9.83 0.41 -3.95
CA MET A 674 10.67 1.60 -4.11
C MET A 674 9.97 2.83 -3.54
N ASP A 675 10.80 3.77 -3.11
CA ASP A 675 10.41 5.10 -2.68
C ASP A 675 10.58 6.06 -3.87
N PRO A 676 9.54 6.77 -4.32
CA PRO A 676 9.62 7.69 -5.45
C PRO A 676 10.48 8.94 -5.17
N LEU A 677 10.87 9.14 -3.91
CA LEU A 677 11.67 10.26 -3.39
C LEU A 677 13.03 9.79 -2.83
N ASP A 678 13.48 8.59 -3.20
CA ASP A 678 14.86 8.11 -3.00
C ASP A 678 15.71 8.41 -4.25
N ASP A 679 16.80 9.16 -4.09
CA ASP A 679 17.66 9.58 -5.19
C ASP A 679 18.87 8.65 -5.41
N ASP A 680 18.96 7.55 -4.65
CA ASP A 680 20.04 6.58 -4.68
C ASP A 680 20.00 5.71 -5.95
N LYS A 681 20.76 6.18 -6.94
CA LYS A 681 20.98 5.55 -8.24
C LYS A 681 21.96 4.37 -8.19
N SER A 682 22.47 3.98 -7.02
CA SER A 682 23.55 2.97 -6.93
C SER A 682 23.06 1.52 -6.87
N THR A 683 21.82 1.28 -6.43
CA THR A 683 21.31 -0.07 -6.11
C THR A 683 20.17 -0.57 -7.00
N HIS A 684 19.49 0.30 -7.74
CA HIS A 684 18.17 -0.02 -8.31
C HIS A 684 18.18 -0.33 -9.83
N GLY A 685 17.37 -1.31 -10.22
CA GLY A 685 17.09 -1.63 -11.62
C GLY A 685 16.26 -0.51 -12.27
N GLY A 686 16.63 -0.11 -13.49
CA GLY A 686 16.03 1.06 -14.14
C GLY A 686 14.51 0.94 -14.33
N PRO A 687 13.72 1.95 -13.92
CA PRO A 687 12.26 1.93 -14.05
C PRO A 687 11.78 1.78 -15.51
N ILE A 688 10.65 1.08 -15.70
CA ILE A 688 9.88 1.19 -16.94
C ILE A 688 8.79 2.24 -16.74
N THR A 689 8.93 3.35 -17.43
CA THR A 689 7.93 4.43 -17.47
C THR A 689 6.85 4.10 -18.51
N ILE A 690 5.57 4.19 -18.15
CA ILE A 690 4.44 3.95 -19.04
C ILE A 690 3.55 5.20 -19.15
N GLY A 691 3.42 5.70 -20.38
CA GLY A 691 2.69 6.92 -20.70
C GLY A 691 3.58 8.17 -20.74
N ASP A 692 2.99 9.28 -21.18
CA ASP A 692 3.60 10.60 -21.13
C ASP A 692 3.24 11.32 -19.82
N PRO A 693 4.07 12.27 -19.32
CA PRO A 693 3.63 13.21 -18.29
C PRO A 693 2.40 14.00 -18.72
N VAL A 694 1.47 14.23 -17.80
CA VAL A 694 0.25 15.03 -18.03
C VAL A 694 0.37 16.34 -17.28
N VAL A 695 0.32 17.45 -18.01
CA VAL A 695 0.41 18.80 -17.44
C VAL A 695 -1.00 19.38 -17.26
N TYR A 696 -1.25 19.90 -16.06
CA TYR A 696 -2.48 20.60 -15.69
C TYR A 696 -2.15 22.07 -15.41
N LYS A 697 -2.77 23.01 -16.13
CA LYS A 697 -2.45 24.44 -16.03
C LYS A 697 -2.90 25.08 -14.71
N SER A 698 -4.06 24.67 -14.22
CA SER A 698 -4.68 25.19 -13.01
C SER A 698 -5.41 24.10 -12.23
N LEU A 699 -5.89 24.45 -11.04
CA LEU A 699 -6.73 23.60 -10.22
C LEU A 699 -8.01 23.16 -10.94
N GLU A 700 -8.64 24.07 -11.69
CA GLU A 700 -9.83 23.81 -12.50
C GLU A 700 -9.55 22.77 -13.60
N HIS A 701 -8.40 22.86 -14.27
CA HIS A 701 -7.97 21.85 -15.24
C HIS A 701 -7.76 20.47 -14.60
N TYR A 702 -7.17 20.41 -13.39
CA TYR A 702 -6.99 19.15 -12.69
C TYR A 702 -8.34 18.53 -12.29
N ILE A 703 -9.23 19.30 -11.66
CA ILE A 703 -10.55 18.85 -11.22
C ILE A 703 -11.43 18.45 -12.40
N TYR A 704 -11.37 19.17 -13.53
CA TYR A 704 -12.04 18.76 -14.76
C TYR A 704 -11.58 17.36 -15.22
N SER A 705 -10.27 17.08 -15.12
CA SER A 705 -9.72 15.77 -15.48
C SER A 705 -10.04 14.63 -14.52
N LEU A 706 -10.47 14.94 -13.29
CA LEU A 706 -11.01 13.94 -12.37
C LEU A 706 -12.42 13.54 -12.81
N ASN A 707 -13.25 14.50 -13.22
CA ASN A 707 -14.64 14.30 -13.63
C ASN A 707 -14.82 13.84 -15.10
N MET A 708 -13.74 13.62 -15.85
CA MET A 708 -13.78 13.41 -17.31
C MET A 708 -14.58 12.18 -17.76
N ASP A 709 -14.43 11.05 -17.05
CA ASP A 709 -15.16 9.80 -17.33
C ASP A 709 -16.57 9.79 -16.69
N SER A 710 -16.75 10.51 -15.58
CA SER A 710 -17.97 10.58 -14.76
C SER A 710 -17.85 11.69 -13.72
N GLN A 711 -18.93 12.36 -13.33
CA GLN A 711 -18.93 13.34 -12.24
C GLN A 711 -18.83 12.64 -10.86
N TRP A 712 -17.79 12.97 -10.09
CA TRP A 712 -17.62 12.51 -8.69
C TRP A 712 -16.87 13.50 -7.78
N VAL A 713 -16.48 14.66 -8.31
CA VAL A 713 -15.73 15.70 -7.58
C VAL A 713 -16.36 17.07 -7.78
N THR A 714 -16.86 17.68 -6.72
CA THR A 714 -17.39 19.06 -6.74
C THR A 714 -16.37 20.02 -6.14
N TYR A 715 -16.13 21.17 -6.79
CA TYR A 715 -15.21 22.21 -6.30
C TYR A 715 -15.98 23.43 -5.81
N ASP A 716 -15.85 23.73 -4.51
CA ASP A 716 -16.35 24.97 -3.94
C ASP A 716 -15.31 26.09 -4.12
N LYS A 717 -15.62 27.05 -5.00
CA LYS A 717 -14.78 28.22 -5.26
C LYS A 717 -14.75 29.24 -4.11
N GLU A 718 -15.71 29.22 -3.18
CA GLU A 718 -15.75 30.13 -2.03
C GLU A 718 -14.81 29.64 -0.91
N THR A 719 -14.92 28.37 -0.50
CA THR A 719 -14.01 27.79 0.51
C THR A 719 -12.68 27.31 -0.06
N LYS A 720 -12.55 27.22 -1.39
CA LYS A 720 -11.45 26.57 -2.12
C LYS A 720 -11.25 25.10 -1.74
N LYS A 721 -12.31 24.43 -1.31
CA LYS A 721 -12.27 23.00 -0.96
C LYS A 721 -12.94 22.14 -2.02
N ILE A 722 -12.46 20.92 -2.08
CA ILE A 722 -12.99 19.87 -2.93
C ILE A 722 -13.89 18.96 -2.10
N HIS A 723 -15.01 18.55 -2.67
CA HIS A 723 -15.92 17.54 -2.15
C HIS A 723 -15.91 16.30 -3.04
N VAL A 724 -15.99 15.12 -2.42
CA VAL A 724 -16.07 13.83 -3.10
C VAL A 724 -17.53 13.38 -3.08
N ASP A 725 -18.17 13.40 -4.25
CA ASP A 725 -19.62 13.20 -4.39
C ASP A 725 -20.01 11.72 -4.35
N ASN A 726 -19.14 10.83 -4.87
CA ASN A 726 -19.38 9.38 -4.86
C ASN A 726 -18.08 8.54 -4.96
N LEU A 727 -18.15 7.31 -4.48
CA LEU A 727 -17.03 6.35 -4.53
C LEU A 727 -16.83 5.79 -5.94
N GLU A 728 -17.90 5.60 -6.71
CA GLU A 728 -17.83 4.93 -8.02
C GLU A 728 -16.89 5.65 -8.99
N GLY A 729 -16.99 6.98 -9.11
CA GLY A 729 -16.11 7.76 -9.98
C GLY A 729 -14.65 7.78 -9.53
N PHE A 730 -14.38 7.80 -8.21
CA PHE A 730 -13.01 7.63 -7.69
C PHE A 730 -12.44 6.28 -8.11
N VAL A 731 -13.20 5.20 -7.95
CA VAL A 731 -12.80 3.84 -8.32
C VAL A 731 -12.63 3.72 -9.84
N ARG A 732 -13.53 4.31 -10.64
CA ARG A 732 -13.37 4.41 -12.11
C ARG A 732 -12.16 5.24 -12.52
N ARG A 733 -11.74 6.24 -11.73
CA ARG A 733 -10.60 7.11 -12.07
C ARG A 733 -9.24 6.57 -11.61
N PHE A 734 -9.21 5.76 -10.54
CA PHE A 734 -7.96 5.35 -9.86
C PHE A 734 -7.88 3.87 -9.44
N LYS A 735 -8.92 3.28 -8.85
CA LYS A 735 -8.89 1.89 -8.31
C LYS A 735 -9.77 0.90 -9.10
N ARG A 736 -9.66 0.85 -10.43
CA ARG A 736 -10.41 -0.13 -11.25
C ARG A 736 -10.05 -1.55 -10.80
N ALA A 737 -11.05 -2.42 -10.68
CA ALA A 737 -10.82 -3.82 -10.32
C ALA A 737 -9.89 -4.51 -11.34
N SER A 738 -8.81 -5.11 -10.85
CA SER A 738 -7.75 -5.76 -11.63
C SER A 738 -7.61 -7.26 -11.34
N LYS A 739 -8.00 -7.69 -10.14
CA LYS A 739 -7.98 -9.10 -9.70
C LYS A 739 -9.27 -9.83 -10.11
N ASN A 740 -9.25 -11.16 -10.07
CA ASN A 740 -10.38 -12.02 -10.41
C ASN A 740 -11.57 -11.85 -9.44
N VAL A 741 -12.67 -12.59 -9.66
CA VAL A 741 -13.68 -12.83 -8.64
C VAL A 741 -13.52 -14.29 -8.19
N ALA A 742 -13.01 -14.59 -6.99
CA ALA A 742 -12.54 -13.67 -5.95
C ALA A 742 -11.10 -13.16 -6.16
N ALA A 743 -10.63 -12.28 -5.27
CA ALA A 743 -9.41 -11.51 -5.44
C ALA A 743 -8.21 -11.96 -4.59
N PHE A 744 -8.42 -12.79 -3.54
CA PHE A 744 -7.37 -13.25 -2.61
C PHE A 744 -7.54 -14.72 -2.18
N ASP A 745 -8.78 -15.19 -2.01
CA ASP A 745 -9.09 -16.63 -1.95
C ASP A 745 -9.83 -17.01 -3.23
N ASP A 746 -9.09 -17.32 -4.29
CA ASP A 746 -9.67 -17.60 -5.60
C ASP A 746 -10.26 -19.01 -5.68
N LEU A 747 -11.02 -19.26 -6.75
CA LEU A 747 -11.81 -20.47 -6.92
C LEU A 747 -10.98 -21.73 -7.23
N GLU A 748 -9.70 -21.58 -7.56
CA GLU A 748 -8.74 -22.66 -7.84
C GLU A 748 -7.61 -22.76 -6.78
N ALA A 749 -7.60 -21.89 -5.77
CA ALA A 749 -6.59 -21.80 -4.69
C ALA A 749 -5.13 -21.62 -5.19
N MET A 750 -4.93 -20.69 -6.12
CA MET A 750 -3.67 -20.37 -6.79
C MET A 750 -3.09 -18.98 -6.44
N GLU A 751 -3.87 -18.06 -5.88
CA GLU A 751 -3.37 -16.74 -5.46
C GLU A 751 -2.36 -16.82 -4.29
N GLU A 752 -1.58 -15.76 -4.04
CA GLU A 752 -0.47 -15.83 -3.09
C GLU A 752 -0.89 -15.95 -1.62
N GLU A 753 -2.06 -15.41 -1.24
CA GLU A 753 -2.70 -15.66 0.05
C GLU A 753 -3.19 -17.11 0.18
N ASN A 754 -3.69 -17.73 -0.90
CA ASN A 754 -4.01 -19.16 -0.87
C ASN A 754 -2.76 -19.99 -0.60
N VAL A 755 -1.64 -19.69 -1.27
CA VAL A 755 -0.35 -20.39 -1.02
C VAL A 755 0.09 -20.16 0.43
N LEU A 756 -0.01 -18.94 0.96
CA LEU A 756 0.30 -18.60 2.35
C LEU A 756 -0.54 -19.40 3.36
N PHE A 757 -1.83 -19.58 3.11
CA PHE A 757 -2.71 -20.39 3.95
C PHE A 757 -2.71 -21.89 3.58
N GLY A 758 -1.90 -22.29 2.60
CA GLY A 758 -1.56 -23.67 2.28
C GLY A 758 -0.81 -24.40 3.39
N TYR A 759 -0.47 -25.67 3.12
CA TYR A 759 0.08 -26.61 4.11
C TYR A 759 1.53 -27.04 3.82
N GLY A 760 2.33 -26.18 3.19
CA GLY A 760 3.77 -26.40 2.95
C GLY A 760 4.15 -27.50 1.93
N ASN A 761 3.17 -28.16 1.31
CA ASN A 761 3.40 -29.35 0.47
C ASN A 761 3.55 -29.06 -1.03
N ASN A 762 3.27 -27.84 -1.49
CA ASN A 762 3.36 -27.45 -2.90
C ASN A 762 3.61 -25.94 -3.01
N LEU A 763 4.44 -25.52 -3.97
CA LEU A 763 4.74 -24.11 -4.25
C LEU A 763 3.71 -23.43 -5.17
N LEU A 764 2.80 -24.20 -5.77
CA LEU A 764 1.88 -23.77 -6.83
C LEU A 764 0.39 -24.09 -6.56
N ILE A 765 0.06 -24.68 -5.41
CA ILE A 765 -1.33 -24.94 -4.99
C ILE A 765 -1.41 -24.64 -3.50
N GLY A 766 -2.29 -23.70 -3.15
CA GLY A 766 -2.51 -23.24 -1.79
C GLY A 766 -3.59 -24.01 -1.06
N SER A 767 -4.38 -23.27 -0.28
CA SER A 767 -5.62 -23.77 0.31
C SER A 767 -6.63 -22.62 0.51
N HIS A 768 -7.92 -22.94 0.45
CA HIS A 768 -8.98 -21.99 0.77
C HIS A 768 -9.03 -21.66 2.27
N PHE A 769 -9.27 -20.39 2.58
CA PHE A 769 -9.26 -19.80 3.93
C PHE A 769 -10.50 -18.94 4.21
N ASP A 770 -11.25 -18.54 3.17
CA ASP A 770 -12.44 -17.70 3.23
C ASP A 770 -13.71 -18.52 3.55
N ARG A 771 -14.26 -18.25 4.73
CA ARG A 771 -15.44 -18.92 5.27
C ARG A 771 -16.75 -18.30 4.79
N ILE A 772 -16.72 -17.05 4.33
CA ILE A 772 -17.86 -16.35 3.75
C ILE A 772 -18.07 -16.85 2.32
N MET A 773 -17.01 -16.95 1.52
CA MET A 773 -17.00 -17.60 0.21
C MET A 773 -17.60 -19.01 0.26
N ASN A 774 -17.12 -19.86 1.18
CA ASN A 774 -17.66 -21.21 1.41
C ASN A 774 -19.17 -21.20 1.71
N LYS A 775 -19.65 -20.24 2.52
CA LYS A 775 -21.06 -20.07 2.85
C LYS A 775 -21.88 -19.63 1.63
N LEU A 776 -21.35 -18.71 0.81
CA LEU A 776 -22.01 -18.18 -0.39
C LEU A 776 -22.12 -19.25 -1.48
N LEU A 777 -21.01 -19.92 -1.82
CA LEU A 777 -20.95 -20.98 -2.85
C LEU A 777 -21.82 -22.22 -2.56
N LYS A 778 -22.38 -22.32 -1.34
CA LYS A 778 -23.35 -23.34 -0.93
C LYS A 778 -24.82 -22.97 -1.21
N ASP A 779 -25.11 -21.73 -1.60
CA ASP A 779 -26.43 -21.38 -2.09
C ASP A 779 -26.74 -22.17 -3.38
N SER A 780 -27.96 -22.70 -3.47
CA SER A 780 -28.40 -23.50 -4.62
C SER A 780 -28.29 -22.75 -5.95
N LYS A 781 -28.30 -21.41 -5.95
CA LYS A 781 -28.09 -20.58 -7.14
C LYS A 781 -26.73 -20.79 -7.82
N TYR A 782 -25.70 -21.24 -7.09
CA TYR A 782 -24.37 -21.52 -7.66
C TYR A 782 -24.25 -22.93 -8.28
N SER A 783 -25.15 -23.85 -7.91
CA SER A 783 -25.13 -25.25 -8.40
C SER A 783 -25.39 -25.39 -9.91
N LYS A 784 -26.04 -24.40 -10.54
CA LYS A 784 -26.30 -24.39 -11.99
C LYS A 784 -25.07 -24.03 -12.84
N TYR A 785 -24.07 -23.36 -12.24
CA TYR A 785 -22.84 -22.94 -12.92
C TYR A 785 -21.71 -23.96 -12.76
N THR A 786 -21.62 -24.61 -11.60
CA THR A 786 -20.52 -25.50 -11.24
C THR A 786 -20.91 -26.98 -11.36
N LYS A 787 -20.20 -27.75 -12.20
CA LYS A 787 -20.38 -29.21 -12.24
C LYS A 787 -20.08 -29.82 -10.87
N ASP A 788 -20.97 -30.68 -10.41
CA ASP A 788 -20.89 -31.41 -9.13
C ASP A 788 -20.56 -30.53 -7.92
N SER A 789 -20.88 -29.23 -7.95
CA SER A 789 -20.55 -28.25 -6.89
C SER A 789 -19.05 -28.20 -6.55
N LYS A 790 -18.16 -28.25 -7.56
CA LYS A 790 -16.69 -28.24 -7.38
C LYS A 790 -16.20 -27.27 -6.30
N TYR A 791 -16.48 -25.98 -6.45
CA TYR A 791 -15.88 -24.95 -5.58
C TYR A 791 -16.36 -25.09 -4.11
N SER A 792 -17.66 -25.22 -3.85
CA SER A 792 -18.14 -25.38 -2.46
C SER A 792 -17.68 -26.67 -1.78
N LYS A 793 -17.32 -27.71 -2.54
CA LYS A 793 -16.62 -28.89 -2.01
C LYS A 793 -15.16 -28.58 -1.68
N SER A 794 -14.42 -27.95 -2.60
CA SER A 794 -13.02 -27.53 -2.39
C SER A 794 -12.88 -26.69 -1.11
N PHE A 795 -13.67 -25.62 -1.01
CA PHE A 795 -13.74 -24.77 0.18
C PHE A 795 -14.16 -25.55 1.45
N GLU A 796 -15.10 -26.49 1.37
CA GLU A 796 -15.49 -27.29 2.54
C GLU A 796 -14.44 -28.32 2.98
N GLU A 797 -13.71 -28.92 2.05
CA GLU A 797 -12.63 -29.87 2.34
C GLU A 797 -11.42 -29.15 2.95
N ASP A 798 -11.05 -28.00 2.39
CA ASP A 798 -9.94 -27.16 2.86
C ASP A 798 -10.22 -26.56 4.24
N LEU A 799 -11.42 -26.01 4.45
CA LEU A 799 -11.76 -25.36 5.72
C LEU A 799 -11.96 -26.33 6.90
N LYS A 800 -11.85 -27.64 6.67
CA LYS A 800 -11.79 -28.70 7.70
C LYS A 800 -10.36 -29.14 8.05
N LYS A 801 -9.35 -28.76 7.25
CA LYS A 801 -7.96 -29.16 7.48
C LYS A 801 -7.37 -28.47 8.70
N THR A 802 -6.32 -29.07 9.24
CA THR A 802 -5.44 -28.47 10.26
C THR A 802 -3.99 -28.63 9.86
N ASP A 803 -3.13 -27.74 10.35
CA ASP A 803 -1.68 -27.89 10.19
C ASP A 803 -1.10 -29.00 11.09
N SER A 804 0.23 -29.19 11.01
CA SER A 804 0.99 -30.18 11.78
C SER A 804 0.90 -30.02 13.31
N LEU A 805 0.51 -28.84 13.80
CA LEU A 805 0.29 -28.57 15.23
C LEU A 805 -1.20 -28.57 15.59
N ASN A 806 -2.04 -29.22 14.78
CA ASN A 806 -3.50 -29.29 14.89
C ASN A 806 -4.17 -27.91 14.99
N THR A 807 -3.71 -26.93 14.22
CA THR A 807 -4.31 -25.59 14.15
C THR A 807 -5.33 -25.51 13.03
N SER A 808 -6.53 -25.00 13.32
CA SER A 808 -7.52 -24.73 12.29
C SER A 808 -7.06 -23.61 11.36
N ILE A 809 -7.50 -23.66 10.10
CA ILE A 809 -7.35 -22.56 9.14
C ILE A 809 -7.89 -21.23 9.69
N GLU A 810 -8.99 -21.27 10.44
CA GLU A 810 -9.60 -20.10 11.09
C GLU A 810 -8.65 -19.48 12.11
N ASP A 811 -7.98 -20.28 12.94
CA ASP A 811 -7.01 -19.76 13.90
C ASP A 811 -5.73 -19.24 13.22
N ARG A 812 -5.31 -19.85 12.10
CA ARG A 812 -4.18 -19.38 11.26
C ARG A 812 -4.49 -18.03 10.59
N VAL A 813 -5.70 -17.85 10.06
CA VAL A 813 -6.20 -16.57 9.53
C VAL A 813 -6.31 -15.52 10.65
N ASN A 814 -6.85 -15.88 11.82
CA ASN A 814 -6.95 -14.99 12.97
C ASN A 814 -5.57 -14.49 13.45
N MET A 815 -4.51 -15.29 13.33
CA MET A 815 -3.13 -14.85 13.61
C MET A 815 -2.65 -13.77 12.63
N TYR A 816 -3.05 -13.85 11.35
CA TYR A 816 -2.67 -12.88 10.31
C TYR A 816 -3.68 -11.72 10.16
N ASN A 817 -4.69 -11.65 11.02
CA ASN A 817 -5.69 -10.59 11.03
C ASN A 817 -5.36 -9.54 12.13
N PRO A 818 -5.04 -8.28 11.79
CA PRO A 818 -4.87 -7.23 12.78
C PRO A 818 -6.14 -6.92 13.59
N LEU A 819 -7.31 -6.96 12.95
CA LEU A 819 -8.60 -6.65 13.56
C LEU A 819 -9.03 -7.71 14.58
N TYR A 820 -8.55 -8.96 14.45
CA TYR A 820 -8.77 -10.02 15.44
C TYR A 820 -8.34 -9.62 16.85
N TYR A 821 -7.23 -8.89 16.95
CA TYR A 821 -6.71 -8.35 18.19
C TYR A 821 -7.36 -7.01 18.57
N LEU A 822 -7.71 -6.19 17.58
CA LEU A 822 -8.09 -4.79 17.77
C LEU A 822 -9.59 -4.53 17.95
N ASN A 823 -10.49 -5.37 17.44
CA ASN A 823 -11.93 -5.11 17.41
C ASN A 823 -12.73 -6.07 18.34
N PRO A 824 -13.64 -5.57 19.20
CA PRO A 824 -14.48 -6.37 20.12
C PRO A 824 -15.35 -7.48 19.51
N TYR A 825 -15.56 -7.49 18.19
CA TYR A 825 -16.26 -8.54 17.46
C TYR A 825 -15.52 -9.89 17.51
N TYR A 826 -14.19 -9.86 17.57
CA TYR A 826 -13.36 -11.05 17.53
C TYR A 826 -13.01 -11.57 18.92
N LYS A 827 -12.93 -12.90 19.06
CA LYS A 827 -12.50 -13.61 20.30
C LYS A 827 -11.10 -13.23 20.79
N GLY A 828 -10.28 -12.59 19.94
CA GLY A 828 -8.92 -12.12 20.26
C GLY A 828 -8.82 -10.70 20.82
N TYR A 829 -9.95 -9.98 20.96
CA TYR A 829 -9.91 -8.60 21.43
C TYR A 829 -9.22 -8.49 22.80
N LYS A 830 -8.12 -7.72 22.85
CA LYS A 830 -7.27 -7.56 24.04
C LYS A 830 -6.59 -8.85 24.54
N SER A 831 -6.38 -9.85 23.68
CA SER A 831 -5.58 -11.05 23.97
C SER A 831 -4.08 -10.89 23.61
N SER A 832 -3.57 -9.65 23.52
CA SER A 832 -2.22 -9.32 23.08
C SER A 832 -1.75 -7.93 23.51
N ASP A 833 -0.44 -7.80 23.69
CA ASP A 833 0.27 -6.56 23.98
C ASP A 833 0.53 -5.75 22.69
N VAL A 834 -0.54 -5.18 22.16
CA VAL A 834 -0.55 -4.32 20.96
C VAL A 834 0.37 -3.10 21.16
N ALA A 835 1.24 -2.83 20.18
CA ALA A 835 2.29 -1.80 20.17
C ALA A 835 1.77 -0.37 20.37
N LYS A 836 2.58 0.52 20.97
CA LYS A 836 2.15 1.85 21.44
C LYS A 836 2.14 2.93 20.36
N HIS A 837 2.98 2.77 19.33
CA HIS A 837 3.16 3.74 18.25
C HIS A 837 2.94 3.10 16.89
N TRP A 838 2.19 3.78 16.03
CA TRP A 838 1.82 3.34 14.69
C TRP A 838 2.12 4.43 13.66
N ARG A 839 2.64 4.03 12.51
CA ARG A 839 2.71 4.86 11.30
C ARG A 839 2.25 4.03 10.10
N ILE A 840 1.20 4.46 9.42
CA ILE A 840 0.63 3.76 8.27
C ILE A 840 0.51 4.75 7.12
N ASN A 841 1.17 4.45 5.99
CA ASN A 841 1.29 5.35 4.84
C ASN A 841 0.88 4.61 3.57
N ALA A 842 -0.31 4.89 3.03
CA ALA A 842 -0.84 4.17 1.87
C ALA A 842 -1.02 5.08 0.66
N GLY A 843 -0.59 4.62 -0.52
CA GLY A 843 -0.90 5.30 -1.77
C GLY A 843 -2.37 5.10 -2.11
N ILE A 844 -3.18 6.16 -2.14
CA ILE A 844 -4.64 6.02 -2.25
C ILE A 844 -5.09 5.38 -3.58
N THR A 845 -4.24 5.39 -4.61
CA THR A 845 -4.53 4.80 -5.93
C THR A 845 -3.93 3.41 -6.12
N GLN A 846 -3.30 2.82 -5.09
CA GLN A 846 -2.80 1.44 -5.12
C GLN A 846 -3.95 0.45 -5.43
N THR A 847 -3.70 -0.59 -6.22
CA THR A 847 -4.74 -1.55 -6.67
C THR A 847 -4.64 -2.95 -6.06
N GLU A 848 -3.69 -3.18 -5.16
CA GLU A 848 -3.46 -4.49 -4.55
C GLU A 848 -4.48 -4.82 -3.46
N THR A 849 -4.85 -3.82 -2.65
CA THR A 849 -5.86 -3.94 -1.58
C THR A 849 -6.90 -2.81 -1.64
N PRO A 850 -8.15 -3.05 -1.17
CA PRO A 850 -9.20 -2.04 -1.13
C PRO A 850 -8.91 -0.98 -0.05
N LEU A 851 -9.41 0.25 -0.24
CA LEU A 851 -9.22 1.37 0.72
C LEU A 851 -9.61 1.04 2.17
N THR A 852 -10.52 0.07 2.32
CA THR A 852 -11.05 -0.35 3.61
C THR A 852 -10.03 -1.14 4.44
N THR A 853 -8.97 -1.69 3.84
CA THR A 853 -7.90 -2.39 4.56
C THR A 853 -7.19 -1.45 5.52
N GLU A 854 -6.65 -0.34 5.03
CA GLU A 854 -5.90 0.62 5.84
C GLU A 854 -6.84 1.49 6.70
N TYR A 855 -8.00 1.88 6.15
CA TYR A 855 -8.97 2.70 6.89
C TYR A 855 -9.66 1.95 8.05
N ASN A 856 -9.93 0.64 7.93
CA ASN A 856 -10.42 -0.13 9.07
C ASN A 856 -9.34 -0.36 10.12
N LEU A 857 -8.08 -0.56 9.71
CA LEU A 857 -6.95 -0.66 10.64
C LEU A 857 -6.79 0.63 11.45
N LYS A 858 -6.83 1.80 10.80
CA LYS A 858 -6.85 3.12 11.45
C LYS A 858 -7.97 3.21 12.49
N LEU A 859 -9.21 2.99 12.08
CA LEU A 859 -10.39 3.02 12.97
C LEU A 859 -10.25 2.04 14.14
N ALA A 860 -9.80 0.80 13.89
CA ALA A 860 -9.64 -0.22 14.93
C ALA A 860 -8.55 0.15 15.95
N LEU A 861 -7.45 0.77 15.52
CA LEU A 861 -6.41 1.29 16.40
C LEU A 861 -6.91 2.46 17.26
N GLU A 862 -7.63 3.42 16.67
CA GLU A 862 -8.27 4.53 17.39
C GLU A 862 -9.31 4.04 18.41
N ASN A 863 -10.12 3.05 18.02
CA ASN A 863 -11.18 2.46 18.83
C ASN A 863 -10.64 1.58 19.99
N TYR A 864 -9.38 1.13 19.94
CA TYR A 864 -8.79 0.25 20.95
C TYR A 864 -8.54 0.95 22.30
N GLY A 865 -8.09 2.20 22.24
CA GLY A 865 -7.61 2.99 23.38
C GLY A 865 -6.41 3.88 23.02
N HIS A 866 -5.77 4.50 24.03
CA HIS A 866 -4.72 5.48 23.81
C HIS A 866 -3.46 4.90 23.13
N ARG A 867 -3.23 5.31 21.88
CA ARG A 867 -2.05 5.01 21.06
C ARG A 867 -1.59 6.27 20.32
N THR A 868 -0.34 6.30 19.86
CA THR A 868 0.09 7.27 18.86
C THR A 868 -0.13 6.64 17.48
N ILE A 869 -0.85 7.33 16.61
CA ILE A 869 -1.14 6.90 15.24
C ILE A 869 -0.78 8.08 14.33
N ASP A 870 0.23 7.91 13.49
CA ASP A 870 0.39 8.67 12.24
C ASP A 870 -0.29 7.86 11.13
N PHE A 871 -1.12 8.50 10.32
CA PHE A 871 -1.82 7.86 9.23
C PHE A 871 -1.92 8.83 8.05
N ASP A 872 -1.30 8.47 6.92
CA ASP A 872 -1.35 9.25 5.69
C ASP A 872 -1.99 8.39 4.57
N SER A 873 -3.05 8.91 3.95
CA SER A 873 -3.56 8.42 2.67
C SER A 873 -3.05 9.36 1.57
N VAL A 874 -2.05 8.92 0.82
CA VAL A 874 -1.26 9.78 -0.08
C VAL A 874 -1.90 9.84 -1.46
N TRP A 875 -2.31 11.03 -1.89
CA TRP A 875 -3.03 11.23 -3.14
C TRP A 875 -2.20 10.88 -4.38
N ASN A 876 -2.88 10.45 -5.45
CA ASN A 876 -2.31 10.18 -6.78
C ASN A 876 -1.05 9.28 -6.76
N THR A 877 -0.99 8.37 -5.78
CA THR A 877 0.17 7.53 -5.46
C THR A 877 -0.26 6.06 -5.43
N ASP A 878 0.52 5.21 -6.10
CA ASP A 878 0.26 3.79 -6.34
C ASP A 878 0.85 2.89 -5.23
N HIS A 879 0.97 1.58 -5.47
CA HIS A 879 1.58 0.58 -4.58
C HIS A 879 3.10 0.75 -4.48
N ILE A 880 3.52 1.80 -3.76
CA ILE A 880 4.93 2.17 -3.49
C ILE A 880 5.10 2.65 -2.03
N LYS A 881 6.33 2.95 -1.59
CA LYS A 881 6.57 3.57 -0.26
C LYS A 881 6.08 5.03 -0.26
N SER A 882 4.77 5.20 -0.11
CA SER A 882 4.10 6.49 -0.23
C SER A 882 4.47 7.44 0.92
N GLU A 883 4.78 8.69 0.58
CA GLU A 883 5.19 9.73 1.52
C GLU A 883 4.54 11.06 1.11
N LEU A 884 4.09 11.85 2.08
CA LEU A 884 3.52 13.19 1.78
C LEU A 884 4.57 14.17 1.26
N SER A 885 5.85 14.01 1.65
CA SER A 885 7.00 14.78 1.18
C SER A 885 8.31 14.22 1.76
N GLY A 886 9.40 14.26 0.99
CA GLY A 886 10.72 13.77 1.42
C GLY A 886 10.84 12.24 1.48
N ASN A 887 12.06 11.78 1.73
CA ASN A 887 12.42 10.36 1.68
C ASN A 887 11.81 9.54 2.84
N SER A 888 11.35 8.33 2.51
CA SER A 888 10.66 7.39 3.40
C SER A 888 11.52 6.92 4.58
N THR A 889 12.81 6.61 4.34
CA THR A 889 13.75 6.22 5.40
C THR A 889 14.01 7.39 6.35
N GLU A 890 14.19 8.60 5.84
CA GLU A 890 14.31 9.77 6.72
C GLU A 890 13.04 10.03 7.54
N ASN A 891 11.86 9.90 6.93
CA ASN A 891 10.58 10.15 7.60
C ASN A 891 10.28 9.10 8.67
N PHE A 892 10.64 7.83 8.44
CA PHE A 892 10.63 6.78 9.45
C PHE A 892 11.59 7.10 10.62
N ILE A 893 12.82 7.56 10.35
CA ILE A 893 13.79 7.94 11.40
C ILE A 893 13.28 9.15 12.21
N LYS A 894 12.75 10.20 11.55
CA LYS A 894 12.09 11.34 12.21
C LYS A 894 10.92 10.88 13.11
N TRP A 895 10.15 9.88 12.66
CA TRP A 895 9.06 9.29 13.42
C TRP A 895 9.52 8.47 14.63
N ILE A 896 10.60 7.69 14.54
CA ILE A 896 11.19 6.99 15.69
C ILE A 896 11.65 8.02 16.75
N ASN A 897 12.32 9.11 16.33
CA ASN A 897 12.75 10.20 17.21
C ASN A 897 11.54 10.82 17.96
N LYS A 898 10.45 11.09 17.24
CA LYS A 898 9.14 11.56 17.77
C LYS A 898 8.55 10.59 18.81
N CYS A 899 8.56 9.29 18.53
CA CYS A 899 8.05 8.26 19.44
C CYS A 899 8.86 8.13 20.73
N LEU A 900 10.19 8.20 20.62
CA LEU A 900 11.11 8.14 21.77
C LEU A 900 11.29 9.48 22.50
N LYS A 901 10.63 10.55 22.03
CA LYS A 901 10.68 11.91 22.59
C LYS A 901 12.09 12.52 22.58
N MET A 902 12.89 12.15 21.59
CA MET A 902 14.18 12.78 21.33
C MET A 902 13.98 14.21 20.78
N LYS A 903 15.02 15.04 20.91
CA LYS A 903 15.05 16.45 20.50
C LYS A 903 16.17 16.69 19.50
#